data_AF-R7SRR5-F1
#
_entry.id   AF-R7SRR5-F1
#
_cell.length_a   1.000
_cell.length_b   1.000
_cell.length_c   1.000
_cell.angle_alpha   90.00
_cell.angle_beta   90.00
_cell.angle_gamma   90.00
#
_symmetry.space_group_name_H-M   'P 1'
#
loop_
_entity.id
_entity.type
_entity.pdbx_description
1 polymer ?
#
loop_
_entity_poly.entity_id
_entity_poly.type
_entity_poly.pdbx_seq_one_letter_code
_entity_poly.pdbx_strand_id
1 'polypeptide(L)'
;MSNNPPWPRVTIEEVPDNDLDAGGLPRHPWVKDYPEPTRNRTRPSYTSKYHLLKKIDDLPKGHAKWEVEIFEAEGDEVDEDGKPKIEVVELWKRDVVDCVRELIGNPLFRDAIRYAPEREYADNEGNTRIYSNMWGADWWWGTKLPPGATIAPLIVASDKTTLSHMSGDKTAWPVYLTLGNIDKNVRRRPSSHATLLLGYLPAMKLECFSEKRRSLEGYRLFHRCMRSLLKPLILAGREGVLMTCADGCQRRVYPILAAYVADHPEQCLVSGCSESSCPKCTVEPKRRGEASYRPYKDPDRVLAILKQAASGEVKHSELESKGLRAIEPFWDSLPHSNIFTALTPDIFHQLHKGLFKDHLVSWVTKSIENGTDEIDQRYMAMARHPELHHFKKGISLVCQWTGTEYKNMEKVFLGAVLDFIYYTHFETHTDLSLDALHQAWTDFHKHKAIFVKLGICKDFNFPKAHSTEHYERAIRELGTADGYSTEHPERLHIDYAKLAYGASNKKSTYLKQMTGWLDWQETIHRFSSYLAWYDANKLQHNKRSLGSGGAAGVSQETFIGSEDTDKEDEERLQEEHYGAGAGMSRTTAEEDAHPKDDCLDEVAFVKGYRIAKEPAYPNLTISEVVQEFGATDLLQCITEYVAKVSVGSPRRLEAAAAPLHGHSRISVYKQFKVSSDGRVHIDIIHATPPRHSTGPHQLSTIPANVSTVLAQTRTLASDHSAPAPGQGNVRKPLEGTSLEFEIQVGL
;
A
#
# COMPACT_ATOMS: atom_id res chain seq x y z
N MET A 1 53.96 -37.48 1.98
CA MET A 1 53.85 -36.38 2.95
C MET A 1 52.99 -35.28 2.34
N SER A 2 51.73 -35.18 2.75
CA SER A 2 51.02 -33.92 3.03
C SER A 2 49.61 -34.29 3.48
N ASN A 3 49.38 -34.21 4.79
CA ASN A 3 48.09 -34.35 5.44
C ASN A 3 47.20 -33.16 5.06
N ASN A 4 46.02 -33.42 4.50
CA ASN A 4 44.88 -32.51 4.62
C ASN A 4 43.83 -33.20 5.51
N PRO A 5 43.32 -32.55 6.57
CA PRO A 5 42.30 -33.15 7.43
C PRO A 5 40.94 -33.17 6.70
N PRO A 6 40.07 -34.17 6.96
CA PRO A 6 38.72 -34.17 6.44
C PRO A 6 37.88 -33.08 7.12
N TRP A 7 36.96 -32.46 6.37
CA TRP A 7 35.97 -31.50 6.86
C TRP A 7 35.21 -32.05 8.09
N PRO A 8 34.89 -31.22 9.09
CA PRO A 8 34.21 -31.69 10.30
C PRO A 8 32.80 -32.20 9.95
N ARG A 9 32.52 -33.45 10.31
CA ARG A 9 31.16 -34.01 10.35
C ARG A 9 30.34 -33.24 11.39
N VAL A 10 29.22 -32.67 10.97
CA VAL A 10 28.20 -32.16 11.90
C VAL A 10 27.48 -33.37 12.50
N THR A 11 27.64 -33.59 13.80
CA THR A 11 26.84 -34.55 14.57
C THR A 11 25.73 -33.78 15.28
N ILE A 12 24.49 -34.22 15.09
CA ILE A 12 23.33 -33.74 15.84
C ILE A 12 23.30 -34.54 17.14
N GLU A 13 23.48 -33.88 18.28
CA GLU A 13 23.27 -34.48 19.60
C GLU A 13 21.92 -34.02 20.16
N GLU A 14 21.13 -34.96 20.67
CA GLU A 14 19.89 -34.66 21.39
C GLU A 14 20.20 -34.08 22.78
N VAL A 15 19.50 -33.01 23.16
CA VAL A 15 19.67 -32.36 24.47
C VAL A 15 18.95 -33.18 25.54
N PRO A 16 19.62 -33.59 26.64
CA PRO A 16 18.96 -34.31 27.73
C PRO A 16 17.85 -33.47 28.38
N ASP A 17 16.68 -34.05 28.62
CA ASP A 17 15.48 -33.37 29.18
C ASP A 17 15.74 -32.59 30.49
N ASN A 18 16.76 -32.99 31.25
CA ASN A 18 17.11 -32.36 32.53
C ASN A 18 17.70 -30.94 32.37
N ASP A 19 18.13 -30.56 31.17
CA ASP A 19 18.72 -29.24 30.86
C ASP A 19 17.74 -28.27 30.19
N LEU A 20 16.46 -28.63 30.05
CA LEU A 20 15.39 -27.77 29.54
C LEU A 20 14.61 -27.11 30.70
N ASP A 21 14.16 -25.87 30.50
CA ASP A 21 13.22 -25.20 31.38
C ASP A 21 11.78 -25.68 31.13
N ALA A 22 10.83 -25.20 31.92
CA ALA A 22 9.42 -25.61 31.81
C ALA A 22 8.76 -25.25 30.47
N GLY A 23 9.43 -24.44 29.62
CA GLY A 23 9.01 -24.09 28.26
C GLY A 23 9.77 -24.83 27.16
N GLY A 24 10.63 -25.79 27.49
CA GLY A 24 11.40 -26.56 26.52
C GLY A 24 12.64 -25.84 25.98
N LEU A 25 13.09 -24.75 26.63
CA LEU A 25 14.30 -24.02 26.25
C LEU A 25 15.49 -24.44 27.14
N PRO A 26 16.72 -24.54 26.60
CA PRO A 26 17.88 -24.86 27.42
C PRO A 26 18.10 -23.85 28.56
N ARG A 27 18.26 -24.33 29.79
CA ARG A 27 18.47 -23.51 30.99
C ARG A 27 19.77 -22.70 30.96
N HIS A 28 20.71 -23.11 30.12
CA HIS A 28 21.95 -22.39 29.85
C HIS A 28 22.00 -21.96 28.38
N PRO A 29 22.40 -20.72 28.07
CA PRO A 29 22.55 -20.29 26.69
C PRO A 29 23.61 -21.14 25.99
N TRP A 30 23.17 -21.92 24.99
CA TRP A 30 24.05 -22.51 23.99
C TRP A 30 24.57 -21.38 23.13
N VAL A 31 25.72 -20.81 23.51
CA VAL A 31 26.73 -20.14 22.68
C VAL A 31 27.61 -19.35 23.65
N LYS A 32 28.76 -19.93 24.05
CA LYS A 32 29.87 -19.15 24.61
C LYS A 32 30.80 -18.58 23.52
N ASP A 33 30.77 -19.13 22.29
CA ASP A 33 31.89 -18.94 21.35
C ASP A 33 31.57 -18.29 20.00
N TYR A 34 30.37 -17.70 19.79
CA TYR A 34 30.02 -17.04 18.51
C TYR A 34 29.82 -15.50 18.47
N PRO A 35 30.34 -14.67 19.42
CA PRO A 35 30.55 -13.25 19.11
C PRO A 35 31.94 -12.96 18.50
N GLU A 36 32.94 -13.82 18.69
CA GLU A 36 34.33 -13.48 18.33
C GLU A 36 34.65 -13.44 16.83
N PRO A 37 34.23 -14.38 15.97
CA PRO A 37 34.67 -14.39 14.57
C PRO A 37 34.19 -13.15 13.80
N THR A 38 32.94 -12.75 13.98
CA THR A 38 32.36 -11.59 13.31
C THR A 38 32.91 -10.29 13.89
N ARG A 39 33.08 -10.20 15.21
CA ARG A 39 33.62 -9.01 15.90
C ARG A 39 35.12 -8.82 15.63
N ASN A 40 35.89 -9.90 15.52
CA ASN A 40 37.31 -9.86 15.15
C ASN A 40 37.50 -9.58 13.65
N ARG A 41 36.57 -10.00 12.78
CA ARG A 41 36.55 -9.68 11.34
C ARG A 41 36.12 -8.24 11.05
N THR A 42 35.08 -7.75 11.71
CA THR A 42 34.51 -6.40 11.45
C THR A 42 35.13 -5.31 12.33
N ARG A 43 35.76 -5.68 13.46
CA ARG A 43 36.34 -4.77 14.46
C ARG A 43 35.43 -3.56 14.73
N PRO A 44 34.17 -3.79 15.16
CA PRO A 44 33.21 -2.71 15.31
C PRO A 44 33.70 -1.74 16.38
N SER A 45 33.46 -0.45 16.15
CA SER A 45 33.90 0.61 17.07
C SER A 45 33.12 0.66 18.40
N TYR A 46 32.21 -0.29 18.63
CA TYR A 46 31.35 -0.41 19.81
C TYR A 46 31.44 -1.81 20.42
N THR A 47 31.19 -1.88 21.73
CA THR A 47 31.36 -3.12 22.51
C THR A 47 30.07 -3.69 23.10
N SER A 48 28.95 -2.96 22.97
CA SER A 48 27.64 -3.34 23.49
C SER A 48 26.53 -2.69 22.64
N LYS A 49 25.29 -3.18 22.76
CA LYS A 49 24.10 -2.54 22.17
C LYS A 49 23.98 -1.08 22.60
N TYR A 50 24.25 -0.78 23.87
CA TYR A 50 24.24 0.59 24.40
C TYR A 50 25.27 1.50 23.68
N HIS A 51 26.50 1.01 23.46
CA HIS A 51 27.52 1.78 22.73
C HIS A 51 27.19 1.97 21.25
N LEU A 52 26.52 1.00 20.61
CA LEU A 52 26.00 1.15 19.25
C LEU A 52 24.92 2.23 19.18
N LEU A 53 23.91 2.16 20.05
CA LEU A 53 22.82 3.14 20.07
C LEU A 53 23.34 4.55 20.35
N LYS A 54 24.32 4.70 21.27
CA LYS A 54 24.97 5.99 21.51
C LYS A 54 25.69 6.54 20.28
N LYS A 55 26.33 5.69 19.47
CA LYS A 55 26.94 6.11 18.20
C LYS A 55 25.90 6.51 17.16
N ILE A 56 24.74 5.85 17.14
CA ILE A 56 23.62 6.24 16.28
C ILE A 56 23.08 7.61 16.75
N ASP A 57 23.00 7.84 18.06
CA ASP A 57 22.59 9.14 18.60
C ASP A 57 23.54 10.30 18.23
N ASP A 58 24.82 10.00 18.01
CA ASP A 58 25.82 10.98 17.56
C ASP A 58 25.70 11.31 16.05
N LEU A 59 24.91 10.57 15.27
CA LEU A 59 24.70 10.85 13.84
C LEU A 59 23.76 12.05 13.63
N PRO A 60 23.88 12.76 12.49
CA PRO A 60 22.96 13.85 12.16
C PRO A 60 21.50 13.38 12.09
N LYS A 61 20.65 13.99 12.92
CA LYS A 61 19.20 13.70 12.99
C LYS A 61 18.38 14.62 12.08
N GLY A 62 17.09 14.33 11.98
CA GLY A 62 16.10 15.21 11.34
C GLY A 62 15.99 16.59 12.00
N HIS A 63 15.29 17.48 11.30
CA HIS A 63 14.89 18.78 11.83
C HIS A 63 13.78 18.60 12.89
N ALA A 64 12.85 17.68 12.65
CA ALA A 64 11.65 17.48 13.44
C ALA A 64 11.92 16.60 14.66
N LYS A 65 12.00 17.22 15.85
CA LYS A 65 12.22 16.52 17.13
C LYS A 65 10.90 16.13 17.78
N TRP A 66 10.93 15.05 18.57
CA TRP A 66 9.82 14.67 19.43
C TRP A 66 9.69 15.59 20.64
N GLU A 67 8.47 16.06 20.86
CA GLU A 67 8.04 16.81 22.02
C GLU A 67 6.84 16.12 22.67
N VAL A 68 6.72 16.26 23.99
CA VAL A 68 5.57 15.76 24.76
C VAL A 68 4.84 16.96 25.32
N GLU A 69 3.55 17.04 25.03
CA GLU A 69 2.64 17.99 25.64
C GLU A 69 1.64 17.24 26.50
N ILE A 70 1.46 17.68 27.73
CA ILE A 70 0.55 17.05 28.68
C ILE A 70 -0.80 17.78 28.64
N PHE A 71 -1.87 17.01 28.50
CA PHE A 71 -3.24 17.50 28.61
C PHE A 71 -3.90 16.89 29.84
N GLU A 72 -4.64 17.71 30.58
CA GLU A 72 -5.43 17.29 31.72
C GLU A 72 -6.90 17.38 31.36
N ALA A 73 -7.62 16.27 31.54
CA ALA A 73 -9.05 16.19 31.38
C ALA A 73 -9.70 16.03 32.75
N GLU A 74 -10.36 17.09 33.22
CA GLU A 74 -11.13 17.09 34.46
C GLU A 74 -12.55 16.58 34.17
N GLY A 75 -12.88 15.45 34.78
CA GLY A 75 -14.13 14.72 34.59
C GLY A 75 -15.28 15.17 35.49
N ASP A 76 -16.49 14.69 35.21
CA ASP A 76 -17.67 14.87 36.09
C ASP A 76 -17.85 13.74 37.11
N GLU A 77 -17.12 12.63 36.97
CA GLU A 77 -17.06 11.58 37.98
C GLU A 77 -16.13 12.00 39.14
N VAL A 78 -16.52 11.65 40.37
CA VAL A 78 -15.74 11.97 41.57
C VAL A 78 -14.90 10.78 42.03
N ASP A 79 -13.75 11.06 42.62
CA ASP A 79 -12.89 10.09 43.29
C ASP A 79 -13.39 9.76 44.71
N GLU A 80 -12.65 8.91 45.42
CA GLU A 80 -12.96 8.49 46.79
C GLU A 80 -12.95 9.66 47.80
N ASP A 81 -12.25 10.75 47.46
CA ASP A 81 -12.15 11.97 48.28
C ASP A 81 -13.22 13.03 47.90
N GLY A 82 -14.13 12.71 46.98
CA GLY A 82 -15.18 13.60 46.50
C GLY A 82 -14.69 14.70 45.55
N LYS A 83 -13.48 14.59 44.99
CA LYS A 83 -12.92 15.52 44.00
C LYS A 83 -13.17 15.01 42.58
N PRO A 84 -13.25 15.90 41.58
CA PRO A 84 -13.34 15.48 40.18
C PRO A 84 -12.15 14.61 39.79
N LYS A 85 -12.41 13.46 39.15
CA LYS A 85 -11.36 12.60 38.60
C LYS A 85 -10.65 13.36 37.48
N ILE A 86 -9.31 13.38 37.54
CA ILE A 86 -8.47 13.97 36.51
C ILE A 86 -7.76 12.85 35.76
N GLU A 87 -7.90 12.84 34.43
CA GLU A 87 -7.14 11.96 33.55
C GLU A 87 -6.06 12.80 32.84
N VAL A 88 -4.80 12.42 33.05
CA VAL A 88 -3.65 13.07 32.43
C VAL A 88 -3.22 12.27 31.21
N VAL A 89 -3.12 12.94 30.07
CA VAL A 89 -2.80 12.31 28.79
C VAL A 89 -1.62 13.00 28.10
N GLU A 90 -0.84 12.22 27.37
CA GLU A 90 0.36 12.69 26.67
C GLU A 90 0.09 12.77 25.16
N LEU A 91 0.31 13.95 24.58
CA LEU A 91 0.43 14.14 23.14
C LEU A 91 1.91 14.10 22.78
N TRP A 92 2.32 13.07 22.03
CA TRP A 92 3.66 13.00 21.45
C TRP A 92 3.61 13.60 20.05
N LYS A 93 4.37 14.67 19.80
CA LYS A 93 4.29 15.41 18.54
C LYS A 93 5.64 15.83 18.01
N ARG A 94 5.71 16.04 16.70
CA ARG A 94 6.79 16.71 16.00
C ARG A 94 6.31 18.03 15.42
N ASP A 95 7.22 18.99 15.24
CA ASP A 95 6.89 20.21 14.53
C ASP A 95 6.56 19.91 13.07
N VAL A 96 5.32 20.22 12.67
CA VAL A 96 4.79 19.94 11.34
C VAL A 96 5.55 20.69 10.24
N VAL A 97 6.04 21.91 10.49
CA VAL A 97 6.81 22.70 9.52
C VAL A 97 8.20 22.10 9.33
N ASP A 98 8.80 21.56 10.39
CA ASP A 98 10.05 20.81 10.31
C ASP A 98 9.88 19.51 9.53
N CYS A 99 8.79 18.76 9.74
CA CYS A 99 8.47 17.58 8.92
C CYS A 99 8.30 17.93 7.44
N VAL A 100 7.64 19.05 7.13
CA VAL A 100 7.52 19.55 5.74
C VAL A 100 8.90 19.87 5.16
N ARG A 101 9.78 20.53 5.93
CA ARG A 101 11.13 20.87 5.50
C ARG A 101 11.95 19.62 5.17
N GLU A 102 11.80 18.57 5.96
CA GLU A 102 12.45 17.28 5.69
C GLU A 102 11.98 16.63 4.40
N LEU A 103 10.67 16.56 4.16
CA LEU A 103 10.13 15.95 2.95
C LEU A 103 10.46 16.77 1.70
N ILE A 104 10.24 18.09 1.72
CA ILE A 104 10.45 18.94 0.53
C ILE A 104 11.92 19.13 0.17
N GLY A 105 12.80 19.03 1.18
CA GLY A 105 14.25 19.18 1.04
C GLY A 105 15.00 17.87 0.78
N ASN A 106 14.32 16.71 0.80
CA ASN A 106 14.97 15.42 0.63
C ASN A 106 15.47 15.22 -0.81
N PRO A 107 16.80 15.13 -1.04
CA PRO A 107 17.35 14.96 -2.39
C PRO A 107 16.91 13.68 -3.10
N LEU A 108 16.48 12.64 -2.37
CA LEU A 108 15.96 11.40 -2.96
C LEU A 108 14.68 11.63 -3.77
N PHE A 109 13.92 12.68 -3.47
CA PHE A 109 12.68 13.01 -4.18
C PHE A 109 12.90 14.02 -5.31
N ARG A 110 14.15 14.39 -5.65
CA ARG A 110 14.46 15.42 -6.64
C ARG A 110 13.74 15.21 -7.98
N ASP A 111 13.71 13.98 -8.47
CA ASP A 111 13.09 13.66 -9.77
C ASP A 111 11.59 13.32 -9.64
N ALA A 112 11.09 13.18 -8.41
CA ALA A 112 9.73 12.77 -8.08
C ALA A 112 8.88 13.89 -7.43
N ILE A 113 9.41 15.10 -7.30
CA ILE A 113 8.73 16.22 -6.67
C ILE A 113 8.36 17.31 -7.69
N ARG A 114 7.23 17.98 -7.47
CA ARG A 114 6.79 19.17 -8.24
C ARG A 114 6.52 20.35 -7.30
N TYR A 115 6.86 21.55 -7.77
CA TYR A 115 6.76 22.80 -7.00
C TYR A 115 5.69 23.76 -7.51
N ALA A 116 5.08 23.45 -8.66
CA ALA A 116 4.04 24.24 -9.29
C ALA A 116 2.93 23.32 -9.78
N PRO A 117 1.68 23.82 -9.86
CA PRO A 117 0.60 23.06 -10.46
C PRO A 117 0.84 22.96 -11.98
N GLU A 118 0.51 21.81 -12.55
CA GLU A 118 0.64 21.50 -13.97
C GLU A 118 -0.72 21.01 -14.49
N ARG A 119 -0.96 21.11 -15.80
CA ARG A 119 -2.11 20.44 -16.43
C ARG A 119 -1.57 19.51 -17.49
N GLU A 120 -1.94 18.25 -17.35
CA GLU A 120 -1.54 17.19 -18.26
C GLU A 120 -2.71 16.91 -19.22
N TYR A 121 -2.38 16.68 -20.49
CA TYR A 121 -3.35 16.42 -21.55
C TYR A 121 -2.91 15.19 -22.35
N ALA A 122 -3.88 14.36 -22.75
CA ALA A 122 -3.62 13.16 -23.54
C ALA A 122 -3.36 13.45 -25.03
N ASP A 123 -3.75 14.64 -25.48
CA ASP A 123 -3.62 15.09 -26.86
C ASP A 123 -2.81 16.39 -26.95
N ASN A 124 -2.25 16.66 -28.13
CA ASN A 124 -1.44 17.86 -28.37
C ASN A 124 -2.31 19.12 -28.48
N GLU A 125 -3.60 18.97 -28.77
CA GLU A 125 -4.57 20.06 -28.88
C GLU A 125 -5.04 20.59 -27.50
N GLY A 126 -4.82 19.85 -26.42
CA GLY A 126 -5.24 20.21 -25.06
C GLY A 126 -6.73 20.00 -24.78
N ASN A 127 -7.39 19.09 -25.48
CA ASN A 127 -8.82 18.81 -25.35
C ASN A 127 -9.13 17.78 -24.26
N THR A 128 -8.27 16.77 -24.10
CA THR A 128 -8.50 15.66 -23.16
C THR A 128 -7.62 15.82 -21.95
N ARG A 129 -8.16 16.39 -20.87
CA ARG A 129 -7.41 16.58 -19.62
C ARG A 129 -7.15 15.25 -18.92
N ILE A 130 -5.98 15.14 -18.29
CA ILE A 130 -5.57 14.02 -17.45
C ILE A 130 -5.54 14.44 -15.98
N TYR A 131 -6.07 13.59 -15.11
CA TYR A 131 -6.03 13.68 -13.66
C TYR A 131 -5.27 12.47 -13.09
N SER A 132 -4.19 12.73 -12.34
CA SER A 132 -3.39 11.67 -11.71
C SER A 132 -2.85 12.13 -10.35
N ASN A 133 -1.77 12.90 -10.36
CA ASN A 133 -1.19 13.48 -9.15
C ASN A 133 -1.89 14.79 -8.73
N MET A 134 -1.65 15.22 -7.48
CA MET A 134 -2.30 16.40 -6.89
C MET A 134 -1.91 17.72 -7.57
N TRP A 135 -0.71 17.82 -8.17
CA TRP A 135 -0.31 18.99 -8.96
C TRP A 135 -1.10 19.14 -10.26
N GLY A 136 -1.68 18.05 -10.77
CA GLY A 136 -2.59 18.02 -11.93
C GLY A 136 -4.03 18.45 -11.60
N ALA A 137 -4.36 18.52 -10.31
CA ALA A 137 -5.72 18.60 -9.81
C ALA A 137 -6.18 20.05 -9.55
N ASP A 138 -7.49 20.26 -9.54
CA ASP A 138 -8.11 21.59 -9.51
C ASP A 138 -7.87 22.36 -8.20
N TRP A 139 -7.69 21.67 -7.08
CA TRP A 139 -7.46 22.30 -5.78
C TRP A 139 -6.19 23.15 -5.77
N TRP A 140 -5.09 22.64 -6.33
CA TRP A 140 -3.82 23.35 -6.35
C TRP A 140 -3.93 24.59 -7.26
N TRP A 141 -4.54 24.45 -8.44
CA TRP A 141 -4.81 25.57 -9.34
C TRP A 141 -5.76 26.63 -8.75
N GLY A 142 -6.74 26.20 -7.95
CA GLY A 142 -7.71 27.09 -7.29
C GLY A 142 -7.14 27.85 -6.10
N THR A 143 -6.01 27.39 -5.54
CA THR A 143 -5.39 27.98 -4.34
C THR A 143 -4.62 29.24 -4.70
N LYS A 144 -5.15 30.41 -4.32
CA LYS A 144 -4.56 31.72 -4.61
C LYS A 144 -3.53 32.12 -3.55
N LEU A 145 -2.28 32.30 -3.97
CA LEU A 145 -1.18 32.80 -3.16
C LEU A 145 -0.42 33.93 -3.86
N PRO A 146 0.43 34.70 -3.14
CA PRO A 146 1.26 35.73 -3.74
C PRO A 146 2.17 35.20 -4.87
N PRO A 147 2.55 36.03 -5.86
CA PRO A 147 3.49 35.64 -6.91
C PRO A 147 4.82 35.13 -6.32
N GLY A 148 5.33 34.02 -6.87
CA GLY A 148 6.56 33.37 -6.38
C GLY A 148 6.38 32.45 -5.18
N ALA A 149 5.15 32.28 -4.68
CA ALA A 149 4.83 31.28 -3.66
C ALA A 149 4.93 29.86 -4.23
N THR A 150 5.38 28.93 -3.39
CA THR A 150 5.34 27.48 -3.65
C THR A 150 4.40 26.84 -2.64
N ILE A 151 3.44 26.05 -3.09
CA ILE A 151 2.53 25.34 -2.17
C ILE A 151 3.16 24.01 -1.78
N ALA A 152 3.05 23.66 -0.50
CA ALA A 152 3.26 22.30 0.00
C ALA A 152 1.90 21.73 0.43
N PRO A 153 1.19 20.99 -0.44
CA PRO A 153 -0.10 20.39 -0.09
C PRO A 153 0.14 19.30 0.96
N LEU A 154 -0.41 19.44 2.15
CA LEU A 154 -0.30 18.46 3.21
C LEU A 154 -1.40 17.43 3.06
N ILE A 155 -1.00 16.15 3.06
CA ILE A 155 -1.89 15.01 3.14
C ILE A 155 -1.67 14.40 4.53
N VAL A 156 -2.66 14.56 5.40
CA VAL A 156 -2.65 14.04 6.78
C VAL A 156 -3.51 12.79 6.83
N ALA A 157 -3.08 11.79 7.60
CA ALA A 157 -3.91 10.65 7.93
C ALA A 157 -3.88 10.38 9.43
N SER A 158 -5.01 9.97 10.01
CA SER A 158 -5.06 9.45 11.38
C SER A 158 -5.87 8.16 11.38
N ASP A 159 -5.36 7.17 12.09
CA ASP A 159 -6.10 5.93 12.33
C ASP A 159 -5.65 5.33 13.66
N LYS A 160 -6.61 4.81 14.42
CA LYS A 160 -6.34 4.22 15.73
C LYS A 160 -6.06 2.74 15.54
N THR A 161 -4.93 2.28 16.07
CA THR A 161 -4.48 0.90 15.89
C THR A 161 -4.20 0.20 17.22
N THR A 162 -4.49 -1.10 17.27
CA THR A 162 -4.21 -1.96 18.43
C THR A 162 -2.79 -2.51 18.34
N LEU A 163 -2.05 -2.41 19.44
CA LEU A 163 -0.64 -2.80 19.54
C LEU A 163 -0.43 -4.22 20.10
N SER A 164 -1.40 -4.78 20.83
CA SER A 164 -1.30 -6.15 21.39
C SER A 164 -2.50 -7.03 20.99
N HIS A 165 -2.22 -8.20 20.43
CA HIS A 165 -3.24 -9.19 20.07
C HIS A 165 -3.75 -10.01 21.29
N MET A 166 -2.91 -10.22 22.31
CA MET A 166 -3.21 -11.11 23.43
C MET A 166 -3.98 -10.45 24.59
N SER A 167 -3.92 -9.11 24.71
CA SER A 167 -4.55 -8.39 25.82
C SER A 167 -5.45 -7.24 25.41
N GLY A 168 -5.49 -6.85 24.12
CA GLY A 168 -6.40 -5.86 23.54
C GLY A 168 -6.32 -4.42 24.09
N ASP A 169 -5.67 -4.20 25.23
CA ASP A 169 -5.74 -2.95 25.99
C ASP A 169 -4.72 -1.90 25.55
N LYS A 170 -3.75 -2.24 24.70
CA LYS A 170 -2.71 -1.30 24.23
C LYS A 170 -3.03 -0.83 22.83
N THR A 171 -3.22 0.47 22.66
CA THR A 171 -3.56 1.11 21.40
C THR A 171 -2.64 2.31 21.17
N ALA A 172 -2.32 2.58 19.91
CA ALA A 172 -1.68 3.82 19.48
C ALA A 172 -2.61 4.54 18.50
N TRP A 173 -2.51 5.85 18.46
CA TRP A 173 -3.25 6.66 17.49
C TRP A 173 -2.29 7.54 16.70
N PRO A 174 -1.57 6.95 15.73
CA PRO A 174 -0.63 7.69 14.90
C PRO A 174 -1.32 8.73 14.02
N VAL A 175 -0.63 9.85 13.78
CA VAL A 175 -0.95 10.84 12.76
C VAL A 175 0.19 10.87 11.76
N TYR A 176 -0.09 10.58 10.50
CA TYR A 176 0.87 10.55 9.41
C TYR A 176 0.79 11.84 8.57
N LEU A 177 1.91 12.20 7.95
CA LEU A 177 2.04 13.35 7.07
C LEU A 177 2.85 13.00 5.82
N THR A 178 2.34 13.38 4.65
CA THR A 178 3.08 13.40 3.38
C THR A 178 2.72 14.66 2.58
N LEU A 179 3.45 14.90 1.48
CA LEU A 179 3.26 16.07 0.61
C LEU A 179 2.66 15.67 -0.74
N GLY A 180 1.62 16.38 -1.17
CA GLY A 180 1.07 16.28 -2.53
C GLY A 180 2.05 16.72 -3.63
N ASN A 181 3.18 17.34 -3.26
CA ASN A 181 4.29 17.62 -4.17
C ASN A 181 4.98 16.35 -4.68
N ILE A 182 4.98 15.28 -3.88
CA ILE A 182 5.71 14.04 -4.17
C ILE A 182 4.78 13.12 -4.98
N ASP A 183 5.31 12.54 -6.04
CA ASP A 183 4.61 11.58 -6.88
C ASP A 183 3.97 10.47 -6.04
N LYS A 184 2.69 10.20 -6.31
CA LYS A 184 1.92 9.22 -5.56
C LYS A 184 2.54 7.82 -5.57
N ASN A 185 3.22 7.41 -6.64
CA ASN A 185 3.88 6.11 -6.72
C ASN A 185 5.09 6.02 -5.79
N VAL A 186 5.77 7.14 -5.55
CA VAL A 186 6.83 7.22 -4.54
C VAL A 186 6.21 7.26 -3.13
N ARG A 187 5.12 8.01 -2.94
CA ARG A 187 4.42 8.06 -1.64
C ARG A 187 3.89 6.70 -1.19
N ARG A 188 3.31 5.92 -2.11
CA ARG A 188 2.74 4.59 -1.87
C ARG A 188 3.78 3.50 -1.58
N ARG A 189 5.08 3.80 -1.68
CA ARG A 189 6.17 2.86 -1.36
C ARG A 189 6.70 3.16 0.05
N PRO A 190 6.37 2.34 1.08
CA PRO A 190 6.84 2.58 2.45
C PRO A 190 8.37 2.72 2.54
N SER A 191 9.11 1.91 1.77
CA SER A 191 10.57 1.93 1.68
C SER A 191 11.16 3.22 1.10
N SER A 192 10.34 4.07 0.47
CA SER A 192 10.78 5.38 -0.02
C SER A 192 10.78 6.45 1.08
N HIS A 193 10.22 6.17 2.27
CA HIS A 193 10.14 7.08 3.41
C HIS A 193 9.57 8.47 3.05
N ALA A 194 8.64 8.51 2.10
CA ALA A 194 7.95 9.72 1.65
C ALA A 194 6.77 10.12 2.56
N THR A 195 6.53 9.37 3.64
CA THR A 195 5.54 9.67 4.69
C THR A 195 6.23 9.67 6.04
N LEU A 196 5.95 10.66 6.87
CA LEU A 196 6.49 10.80 8.23
C LEU A 196 5.37 10.66 9.26
N LEU A 197 5.70 10.10 10.43
CA LEU A 197 4.78 10.07 11.57
C LEU A 197 4.80 11.43 12.30
N LEU A 198 3.78 12.27 12.14
CA LEU A 198 3.72 13.58 12.78
C LEU A 198 3.55 13.50 14.31
N GLY A 199 2.83 12.50 14.81
CA GLY A 199 2.60 12.37 16.25
C GLY A 199 1.82 11.12 16.66
N TYR A 200 1.73 10.88 17.96
CA TYR A 200 0.75 9.98 18.57
C TYR A 200 -0.27 10.79 19.35
N LEU A 201 -1.53 10.72 18.90
CA LEU A 201 -2.66 11.21 19.66
C LEU A 201 -2.90 10.31 20.89
N PRO A 202 -3.43 10.87 21.98
CA PRO A 202 -3.68 10.11 23.17
C PRO A 202 -4.85 9.13 22.97
N ALA A 203 -4.59 7.84 23.12
CA ALA A 203 -5.59 6.77 23.03
C ALA A 203 -6.13 6.44 24.42
N MET A 204 -7.32 6.93 24.75
CA MET A 204 -7.83 6.94 26.13
C MET A 204 -9.24 6.38 26.26
N LYS A 205 -9.60 6.02 27.50
CA LYS A 205 -10.92 5.52 27.88
C LYS A 205 -11.82 6.64 28.43
N LEU A 206 -11.28 7.78 28.88
CA LEU A 206 -12.04 8.90 29.45
C LEU A 206 -13.01 8.45 30.56
N GLU A 207 -12.50 7.62 31.47
CA GLU A 207 -13.27 7.06 32.60
C GLU A 207 -13.56 8.12 33.68
N CYS A 208 -12.85 9.25 33.62
CA CYS A 208 -13.16 10.45 34.40
C CYS A 208 -14.52 11.07 34.03
N PHE A 209 -15.06 10.80 32.83
CA PHE A 209 -16.36 11.28 32.41
C PHE A 209 -17.46 10.23 32.48
N SER A 210 -18.67 10.70 32.78
CA SER A 210 -19.89 9.91 32.64
C SER A 210 -20.10 9.45 31.19
N GLU A 211 -20.72 8.29 31.01
CA GLU A 211 -20.89 7.65 29.69
C GLU A 211 -21.55 8.59 28.65
N LYS A 212 -22.50 9.43 29.09
CA LYS A 212 -23.20 10.41 28.25
C LYS A 212 -22.28 11.51 27.72
N ARG A 213 -21.28 11.93 28.51
CA ARG A 213 -20.37 13.03 28.16
C ARG A 213 -19.10 12.56 27.47
N ARG A 214 -18.68 11.33 27.76
CA ARG A 214 -17.43 10.72 27.27
C ARG A 214 -17.21 10.89 25.77
N SER A 215 -18.24 10.67 24.95
CA SER A 215 -18.15 10.84 23.50
C SER A 215 -17.83 12.29 23.10
N LEU A 216 -18.53 13.28 23.65
CA LEU A 216 -18.32 14.69 23.30
C LEU A 216 -16.96 15.19 23.79
N GLU A 217 -16.56 14.81 25.00
CA GLU A 217 -15.26 15.22 25.55
C GLU A 217 -14.10 14.54 24.79
N GLY A 218 -14.28 13.32 24.31
CA GLY A 218 -13.36 12.68 23.37
C GLY A 218 -13.16 13.48 22.08
N TYR A 219 -14.26 13.97 21.49
CA TYR A 219 -14.19 14.86 20.32
C TYR A 219 -13.43 16.16 20.66
N ARG A 220 -13.75 16.81 21.77
CA ARG A 220 -13.10 18.07 22.18
C ARG A 220 -11.61 17.89 22.40
N LEU A 221 -11.21 16.80 23.05
CA LEU A 221 -9.81 16.50 23.31
C LEU A 221 -9.06 16.18 22.01
N PHE A 222 -9.64 15.39 21.11
CA PHE A 222 -9.08 15.19 19.77
C PHE A 222 -8.82 16.53 19.06
N HIS A 223 -9.80 17.42 19.00
CA HIS A 223 -9.62 18.72 18.36
C HIS A 223 -8.60 19.60 19.07
N ARG A 224 -8.52 19.54 20.40
CA ARG A 224 -7.50 20.26 21.18
C ARG A 224 -6.09 19.76 20.87
N CYS A 225 -5.90 18.44 20.82
CA CYS A 225 -4.62 17.82 20.47
C CYS A 225 -4.23 18.12 19.01
N MET A 226 -5.14 17.94 18.05
CA MET A 226 -4.89 18.26 16.64
C MET A 226 -4.60 19.74 16.40
N ARG A 227 -5.27 20.63 17.15
CA ARG A 227 -4.97 22.06 17.10
C ARG A 227 -3.56 22.34 17.58
N SER A 228 -3.13 21.71 18.67
CA SER A 228 -1.76 21.89 19.16
C SER A 228 -0.71 21.29 18.21
N LEU A 229 -1.03 20.17 17.57
CA LEU A 229 -0.19 19.49 16.57
C LEU A 229 0.02 20.37 15.33
N LEU A 230 -1.05 20.98 14.81
CA LEU A 230 -1.05 21.73 13.56
C LEU A 230 -0.87 23.25 13.75
N LYS A 231 -0.77 23.74 14.98
CA LYS A 231 -0.59 25.17 15.31
C LYS A 231 0.51 25.87 14.48
N PRO A 232 1.70 25.25 14.23
CA PRO A 232 2.74 25.90 13.43
C PRO A 232 2.31 26.24 11.99
N LEU A 233 1.32 25.52 11.43
CA LEU A 233 0.78 25.78 10.09
C LEU A 233 0.04 27.11 9.97
N ILE A 234 -0.44 27.67 11.09
CA ILE A 234 -1.20 28.94 11.04
C ILE A 234 -0.31 30.07 10.52
N LEU A 235 0.89 30.20 11.08
CA LEU A 235 1.85 31.21 10.66
C LEU A 235 2.47 30.83 9.31
N ALA A 236 2.90 29.58 9.17
CA ALA A 236 3.56 29.10 7.96
C ALA A 236 2.66 29.16 6.71
N GLY A 237 1.37 28.86 6.82
CA GLY A 237 0.43 28.95 5.73
C GLY A 237 -0.04 30.38 5.40
N ARG A 238 0.18 31.37 6.30
CA ARG A 238 -0.12 32.79 6.03
C ARG A 238 1.07 33.51 5.41
N GLU A 239 2.26 33.30 5.95
CA GLU A 239 3.46 34.07 5.59
C GLU A 239 4.41 33.31 4.66
N GLY A 240 4.26 31.98 4.59
CA GLY A 240 5.22 31.10 3.97
C GLY A 240 6.50 30.97 4.80
N VAL A 241 7.31 29.95 4.50
CA VAL A 241 8.60 29.69 5.15
C VAL A 241 9.64 29.48 4.06
N LEU A 242 10.82 30.09 4.20
CA LEU A 242 11.93 29.80 3.29
C LEU A 242 12.46 28.39 3.58
N MET A 243 12.42 27.53 2.57
CA MET A 243 12.90 26.14 2.65
C MET A 243 13.80 25.84 1.46
N THR A 244 14.91 25.14 1.73
CA THR A 244 15.73 24.52 0.68
C THR A 244 15.01 23.27 0.18
N CYS A 245 14.75 23.23 -1.11
CA CYS A 245 14.05 22.13 -1.76
C CYS A 245 15.03 21.06 -2.27
N ALA A 246 14.53 19.88 -2.63
CA ALA A 246 15.30 18.74 -3.13
C ALA A 246 16.20 19.04 -4.35
N ASP A 247 15.85 20.05 -5.15
CA ASP A 247 16.66 20.53 -6.28
C ASP A 247 17.76 21.53 -5.90
N GLY A 248 17.89 21.85 -4.62
CA GLY A 248 18.86 22.80 -4.07
C GLY A 248 18.40 24.26 -4.09
N CYS A 249 17.25 24.58 -4.68
CA CYS A 249 16.74 25.94 -4.71
C CYS A 249 16.02 26.30 -3.39
N GLN A 250 16.16 27.55 -2.94
CA GLN A 250 15.36 28.09 -1.85
C GLN A 250 14.04 28.64 -2.38
N ARG A 251 12.94 28.22 -1.77
CA ARG A 251 11.58 28.67 -2.12
C ARG A 251 10.85 29.16 -0.89
N ARG A 252 9.93 30.12 -1.06
CA ARG A 252 8.96 30.50 -0.04
C ARG A 252 7.79 29.53 -0.11
N VAL A 253 7.81 28.54 0.79
CA VAL A 253 6.90 27.41 0.82
C VAL A 253 5.73 27.69 1.77
N TYR A 254 4.52 27.48 1.29
CA TYR A 254 3.27 27.62 2.03
C TYR A 254 2.69 26.21 2.28
N PRO A 255 2.90 25.62 3.47
CA PRO A 255 2.28 24.36 3.83
C PRO A 255 0.78 24.58 4.10
N ILE A 256 -0.08 23.87 3.37
CA ILE A 256 -1.54 24.03 3.42
C ILE A 256 -2.19 22.65 3.54
N LEU A 257 -3.13 22.47 4.46
CA LEU A 257 -3.89 21.21 4.59
C LEU A 257 -4.76 21.00 3.35
N ALA A 258 -4.35 20.04 2.51
CA ALA A 258 -5.00 19.75 1.24
C ALA A 258 -5.94 18.55 1.34
N ALA A 259 -5.49 17.50 2.02
CA ALA A 259 -6.24 16.26 2.17
C ALA A 259 -6.13 15.69 3.59
N TYR A 260 -7.22 15.09 4.05
CA TYR A 260 -7.30 14.33 5.30
C TYR A 260 -7.88 12.95 5.02
N VAL A 261 -7.04 11.93 5.18
CA VAL A 261 -7.33 10.52 4.94
C VAL A 261 -7.76 9.86 6.25
N ALA A 262 -8.98 9.34 6.28
CA ALA A 262 -9.61 8.79 7.48
C ALA A 262 -10.79 7.89 7.07
N ASP A 263 -11.17 6.94 7.92
CA ASP A 263 -12.37 6.14 7.74
C ASP A 263 -13.64 6.95 8.14
N HIS A 264 -14.86 6.43 7.95
CA HIS A 264 -16.07 7.23 8.16
C HIS A 264 -16.25 7.76 9.61
N PRO A 265 -16.10 6.94 10.67
CA PRO A 265 -16.10 7.43 12.05
C PRO A 265 -15.08 8.54 12.30
N GLU A 266 -13.84 8.37 11.84
CA GLU A 266 -12.78 9.35 12.01
C GLU A 266 -13.02 10.62 11.17
N GLN A 267 -13.59 10.51 9.96
CA GLN A 267 -14.04 11.67 9.18
C GLN A 267 -15.14 12.47 9.91
N CYS A 268 -16.04 11.78 10.62
CA CYS A 268 -17.06 12.44 11.45
C CYS A 268 -16.43 13.14 12.66
N LEU A 269 -15.42 12.51 13.27
CA LEU A 269 -14.60 13.12 14.32
C LEU A 269 -13.92 14.40 13.83
N VAL A 270 -13.18 14.33 12.72
CA VAL A 270 -12.45 15.46 12.13
C VAL A 270 -13.36 16.62 11.70
N SER A 271 -14.54 16.31 11.15
CA SER A 271 -15.52 17.32 10.72
C SER A 271 -16.38 17.88 11.86
N GLY A 272 -16.37 17.23 13.04
CA GLY A 272 -17.21 17.63 14.16
C GLY A 272 -18.69 17.30 14.00
N CYS A 273 -19.02 16.24 13.26
CA CYS A 273 -20.41 15.82 13.03
C CYS A 273 -20.76 14.50 13.72
N SER A 274 -22.04 14.18 13.76
CA SER A 274 -22.51 12.84 14.15
C SER A 274 -22.20 11.82 13.06
N GLU A 275 -22.00 10.56 13.43
CA GLU A 275 -21.77 9.45 12.47
C GLU A 275 -23.00 9.17 11.59
N SER A 276 -24.18 9.62 12.04
CA SER A 276 -25.41 9.60 11.26
C SER A 276 -25.47 10.68 10.16
N SER A 277 -24.54 11.64 10.17
CA SER A 277 -24.48 12.73 9.19
C SER A 277 -23.35 12.50 8.20
N CYS A 278 -23.45 13.07 7.00
CA CYS A 278 -22.30 13.09 6.10
C CYS A 278 -21.26 14.08 6.65
N PRO A 279 -19.98 13.71 6.74
CA PRO A 279 -18.95 14.64 7.19
C PRO A 279 -18.70 15.77 6.17
N LYS A 280 -18.91 15.52 4.87
CA LYS A 280 -18.57 16.42 3.76
C LYS A 280 -19.72 17.33 3.31
N CYS A 281 -20.92 16.77 3.10
CA CYS A 281 -22.02 17.47 2.44
C CYS A 281 -23.22 17.73 3.36
N THR A 282 -24.18 18.52 2.86
CA THR A 282 -25.39 18.92 3.61
C THR A 282 -26.55 17.92 3.47
N VAL A 283 -26.30 16.66 3.11
CA VAL A 283 -27.36 15.66 2.97
C VAL A 283 -28.04 15.40 4.32
N GLU A 284 -29.37 15.27 4.30
CA GLU A 284 -30.12 14.86 5.48
C GLU A 284 -29.94 13.35 5.75
N PRO A 285 -29.86 12.90 7.01
CA PRO A 285 -29.64 11.50 7.35
C PRO A 285 -30.62 10.49 6.75
N LYS A 286 -31.83 10.93 6.36
CA LYS A 286 -32.88 10.09 5.74
C LYS A 286 -32.86 10.08 4.21
N ARG A 287 -32.02 10.92 3.59
CA ARG A 287 -31.98 11.16 2.14
C ARG A 287 -30.66 10.72 1.49
N ARG A 288 -29.83 9.96 2.21
CA ARG A 288 -28.49 9.52 1.76
C ARG A 288 -28.55 8.55 0.58
N GLY A 289 -29.66 7.83 0.44
CA GLY A 289 -29.88 6.91 -0.68
C GLY A 289 -30.28 7.57 -2.00
N GLU A 290 -30.48 8.89 -2.07
CA GLU A 290 -30.92 9.59 -3.27
C GLU A 290 -29.79 9.80 -4.29
N ALA A 291 -30.14 9.87 -5.58
CA ALA A 291 -29.22 10.16 -6.68
C ALA A 291 -29.09 11.67 -6.89
N SER A 292 -28.56 12.39 -5.90
CA SER A 292 -28.51 13.86 -5.96
C SER A 292 -27.22 14.40 -5.38
N TYR A 293 -26.47 15.16 -6.17
CA TYR A 293 -25.34 15.90 -5.66
C TYR A 293 -25.77 16.93 -4.62
N ARG A 294 -25.15 16.87 -3.45
CA ARG A 294 -25.33 17.82 -2.36
C ARG A 294 -24.12 18.74 -2.29
N PRO A 295 -24.35 20.03 -2.04
CA PRO A 295 -23.24 20.94 -1.80
C PRO A 295 -22.47 20.48 -0.56
N TYR A 296 -21.16 20.70 -0.58
CA TYR A 296 -20.34 20.53 0.61
C TYR A 296 -20.76 21.54 1.67
N LYS A 297 -20.56 21.18 2.94
CA LYS A 297 -20.76 22.11 4.04
C LYS A 297 -19.83 23.31 3.86
N ASP A 298 -20.33 24.47 4.25
CA ASP A 298 -19.57 25.71 4.23
C ASP A 298 -18.89 25.89 5.61
N PRO A 299 -17.54 25.90 5.67
CA PRO A 299 -16.79 26.09 6.92
C PRO A 299 -17.25 27.31 7.72
N ASP A 300 -17.49 28.44 7.07
CA ASP A 300 -17.83 29.69 7.75
C ASP A 300 -19.20 29.59 8.42
N ARG A 301 -20.17 28.96 7.75
CA ARG A 301 -21.51 28.71 8.31
C ARG A 301 -21.45 27.74 9.49
N VAL A 302 -20.68 26.66 9.37
CA VAL A 302 -20.53 25.69 10.46
C VAL A 302 -19.86 26.35 11.66
N LEU A 303 -18.79 27.11 11.46
CA LEU A 303 -18.11 27.85 12.53
C LEU A 303 -19.01 28.89 13.19
N ALA A 304 -19.84 29.61 12.41
CA ALA A 304 -20.80 30.56 12.96
C ALA A 304 -21.80 29.86 13.91
N ILE A 305 -22.35 28.72 13.49
CA ILE A 305 -23.28 27.92 14.30
C ILE A 305 -22.60 27.40 15.57
N LEU A 306 -21.37 26.89 15.46
CA LEU A 306 -20.62 26.39 16.63
C LEU A 306 -20.29 27.51 17.62
N LYS A 307 -19.96 28.72 17.14
CA LYS A 307 -19.74 29.90 17.98
C LYS A 307 -21.01 30.36 18.69
N GLN A 308 -22.15 30.36 18.00
CA GLN A 308 -23.45 30.67 18.59
C GLN A 308 -23.87 29.62 19.64
N ALA A 309 -23.52 28.36 19.41
CA ALA A 309 -23.77 27.32 20.41
C ALA A 309 -22.86 27.49 21.64
N ALA A 310 -21.61 27.89 21.44
CA ALA A 310 -20.68 28.21 22.52
C ALA A 310 -21.12 29.45 23.33
N SER A 311 -21.80 30.43 22.72
CA SER A 311 -22.38 31.58 23.43
C SER A 311 -23.74 31.28 24.09
N GLY A 312 -24.30 30.09 23.87
CA GLY A 312 -25.60 29.67 24.40
C GLY A 312 -26.82 30.19 23.62
N GLU A 313 -26.61 30.83 22.47
CA GLU A 313 -27.68 31.31 21.58
C GLU A 313 -28.39 30.15 20.87
N VAL A 314 -27.63 29.11 20.51
CA VAL A 314 -28.16 27.90 19.85
C VAL A 314 -28.25 26.76 20.87
N LYS A 315 -29.43 26.15 20.96
CA LYS A 315 -29.67 25.01 21.85
C LYS A 315 -28.98 23.75 21.31
N HIS A 316 -28.60 22.85 22.23
CA HIS A 316 -28.01 21.56 21.88
C HIS A 316 -28.86 20.74 20.88
N SER A 317 -30.19 20.73 21.06
CA SER A 317 -31.11 20.03 20.15
C SER A 317 -31.08 20.57 18.71
N GLU A 318 -30.77 21.85 18.52
CA GLU A 318 -30.62 22.43 17.19
C GLU A 318 -29.30 21.99 16.54
N LEU A 319 -28.20 21.91 17.29
CA LEU A 319 -26.95 21.33 16.80
C LEU A 319 -27.14 19.87 16.37
N GLU A 320 -27.81 19.07 17.20
CA GLU A 320 -28.14 17.68 16.90
C GLU A 320 -28.98 17.55 15.64
N SER A 321 -29.96 18.44 15.44
CA SER A 321 -30.80 18.45 14.23
C SER A 321 -30.00 18.72 12.95
N LYS A 322 -28.90 19.48 13.07
CA LYS A 322 -27.94 19.76 11.99
C LYS A 322 -26.82 18.73 11.92
N GLY A 323 -26.83 17.73 12.81
CA GLY A 323 -25.82 16.69 12.87
C GLY A 323 -24.45 17.17 13.33
N LEU A 324 -24.36 18.31 14.02
CA LEU A 324 -23.10 18.90 14.49
C LEU A 324 -22.91 18.63 15.98
N ARG A 325 -21.65 18.58 16.42
CA ARG A 325 -21.29 18.43 17.84
C ARG A 325 -20.70 19.75 18.39
N ALA A 326 -20.93 20.00 19.67
CA ALA A 326 -20.47 21.21 20.35
C ALA A 326 -18.96 21.16 20.67
N ILE A 327 -18.16 21.40 19.64
CA ILE A 327 -16.69 21.36 19.66
C ILE A 327 -16.08 22.69 19.24
N GLU A 328 -14.79 22.86 19.49
CA GLU A 328 -13.98 23.92 18.91
C GLU A 328 -13.06 23.29 17.84
N PRO A 329 -13.38 23.41 16.55
CA PRO A 329 -12.67 22.65 15.53
C PRO A 329 -11.21 23.10 15.37
N PHE A 330 -10.29 22.13 15.26
CA PHE A 330 -8.86 22.42 15.09
C PHE A 330 -8.54 23.20 13.81
N TRP A 331 -9.39 23.05 12.78
CA TRP A 331 -9.20 23.64 11.46
C TRP A 331 -9.74 25.07 11.35
N ASP A 332 -10.32 25.64 12.42
CA ASP A 332 -10.90 26.99 12.42
C ASP A 332 -9.92 28.12 12.07
N SER A 333 -8.65 27.91 12.41
CA SER A 333 -7.58 28.91 12.32
C SER A 333 -6.60 28.61 11.18
N LEU A 334 -6.74 27.45 10.52
CA LEU A 334 -5.84 27.02 9.46
C LEU A 334 -6.09 27.86 8.19
N PRO A 335 -5.05 28.53 7.66
CA PRO A 335 -5.20 29.36 6.47
C PRO A 335 -5.43 28.51 5.22
N HIS A 336 -6.19 29.04 4.26
CA HIS A 336 -6.44 28.44 2.95
C HIS A 336 -6.98 27.00 2.98
N SER A 337 -7.53 26.57 4.11
CA SER A 337 -7.95 25.19 4.35
C SER A 337 -9.47 25.12 4.46
N ASN A 338 -10.07 24.15 3.77
CA ASN A 338 -11.48 23.80 3.94
C ASN A 338 -11.56 22.31 4.26
N ILE A 339 -11.95 22.00 5.50
CA ILE A 339 -11.94 20.61 5.98
C ILE A 339 -12.89 19.71 5.18
N PHE A 340 -14.03 20.24 4.72
CA PHE A 340 -15.05 19.45 4.04
C PHE A 340 -14.64 19.07 2.61
N THR A 341 -13.80 19.87 1.98
CA THR A 341 -13.13 19.51 0.72
C THR A 341 -11.89 18.65 0.94
N ALA A 342 -11.19 18.83 2.06
CA ALA A 342 -9.97 18.07 2.37
C ALA A 342 -10.26 16.60 2.73
N LEU A 343 -11.42 16.29 3.32
CA LEU A 343 -11.78 14.91 3.63
C LEU A 343 -11.89 14.06 2.36
N THR A 344 -11.04 13.05 2.24
CA THR A 344 -10.99 12.20 1.05
C THR A 344 -11.99 11.04 1.13
N PRO A 345 -12.54 10.58 0.00
CA PRO A 345 -13.23 9.30 -0.05
C PRO A 345 -12.25 8.16 0.25
N ASP A 346 -12.76 7.08 0.82
CA ASP A 346 -11.97 5.92 1.23
C ASP A 346 -12.42 4.69 0.45
N ILE A 347 -11.58 4.27 -0.50
CA ILE A 347 -11.85 3.14 -1.38
C ILE A 347 -12.03 1.85 -0.56
N PHE A 348 -11.19 1.63 0.45
CA PHE A 348 -11.13 0.38 1.16
C PHE A 348 -12.33 0.20 2.09
N HIS A 349 -12.55 1.12 3.03
CA HIS A 349 -13.63 0.97 4.00
C HIS A 349 -15.01 1.29 3.43
N GLN A 350 -15.10 2.17 2.42
CA GLN A 350 -16.40 2.57 1.87
C GLN A 350 -16.82 1.68 0.70
N LEU A 351 -15.94 1.37 -0.25
CA LEU A 351 -16.30 0.59 -1.44
C LEU A 351 -16.10 -0.90 -1.21
N HIS A 352 -14.86 -1.37 -1.03
CA HIS A 352 -14.54 -2.80 -0.95
C HIS A 352 -15.21 -3.50 0.24
N LYS A 353 -14.90 -3.05 1.45
CA LYS A 353 -15.46 -3.61 2.68
C LYS A 353 -16.92 -3.22 2.81
N GLY A 354 -17.21 -1.94 2.58
CA GLY A 354 -18.50 -1.33 2.86
C GLY A 354 -19.60 -1.67 1.86
N LEU A 355 -19.56 -1.07 0.68
CA LEU A 355 -20.62 -1.20 -0.32
C LEU A 355 -20.65 -2.60 -0.96
N PHE A 356 -19.48 -3.14 -1.30
CA PHE A 356 -19.36 -4.42 -1.97
C PHE A 356 -19.56 -5.58 -1.00
N LYS A 357 -18.66 -5.81 -0.05
CA LYS A 357 -18.73 -7.01 0.80
C LYS A 357 -19.87 -6.96 1.83
N ASP A 358 -20.02 -5.91 2.63
CA ASP A 358 -21.03 -5.89 3.71
C ASP A 358 -22.48 -5.84 3.16
N HIS A 359 -22.66 -5.27 1.96
CA HIS A 359 -23.98 -5.01 1.40
C HIS A 359 -24.25 -5.78 0.11
N LEU A 360 -23.52 -5.50 -0.99
CA LEU A 360 -23.83 -6.07 -2.29
C LEU A 360 -23.74 -7.61 -2.30
N VAL A 361 -22.65 -8.18 -1.77
CA VAL A 361 -22.49 -9.64 -1.68
C VAL A 361 -23.62 -10.24 -0.85
N SER A 362 -23.92 -9.66 0.32
CA SER A 362 -25.04 -10.11 1.16
C SER A 362 -26.38 -10.10 0.43
N TRP A 363 -26.66 -9.06 -0.35
CA TRP A 363 -27.92 -8.93 -1.09
C TRP A 363 -28.01 -9.89 -2.27
N VAL A 364 -26.92 -10.04 -3.03
CA VAL A 364 -26.87 -10.97 -4.15
C VAL A 364 -27.01 -12.41 -3.66
N THR A 365 -26.31 -12.78 -2.58
CA THR A 365 -26.48 -14.10 -1.95
C THR A 365 -27.92 -14.35 -1.52
N LYS A 366 -28.62 -13.36 -0.96
CA LYS A 366 -30.05 -13.48 -0.61
C LYS A 366 -30.98 -13.58 -1.82
N SER A 367 -30.55 -13.08 -2.98
CA SER A 367 -31.37 -13.06 -4.20
C SER A 367 -31.32 -14.35 -5.01
N ILE A 368 -30.35 -15.23 -4.71
CA ILE A 368 -30.12 -16.47 -5.45
C ILE A 368 -30.80 -17.65 -4.73
N GLU A 369 -31.43 -18.54 -5.50
CA GLU A 369 -31.99 -19.79 -5.00
C GLU A 369 -30.87 -20.69 -4.47
N ASN A 370 -31.04 -21.26 -3.27
CA ASN A 370 -29.99 -21.93 -2.48
C ASN A 370 -28.86 -21.01 -1.95
N GLY A 371 -28.99 -19.69 -2.14
CA GLY A 371 -28.23 -18.65 -1.45
C GLY A 371 -26.71 -18.84 -1.43
N THR A 372 -26.17 -19.07 -0.23
CA THR A 372 -24.73 -19.22 0.02
C THR A 372 -24.14 -20.45 -0.67
N ASP A 373 -24.88 -21.57 -0.70
CA ASP A 373 -24.39 -22.83 -1.24
C ASP A 373 -24.15 -22.74 -2.75
N GLU A 374 -25.05 -22.06 -3.48
CA GLU A 374 -24.91 -21.81 -4.91
C GLU A 374 -23.73 -20.88 -5.21
N ILE A 375 -23.55 -19.83 -4.40
CA ILE A 375 -22.42 -18.91 -4.53
C ILE A 375 -21.09 -19.64 -4.32
N ASP A 376 -20.99 -20.47 -3.27
CA ASP A 376 -19.79 -21.26 -3.00
C ASP A 376 -19.49 -22.24 -4.12
N GLN A 377 -20.50 -22.93 -4.65
CA GLN A 377 -20.34 -23.84 -5.79
C GLN A 377 -19.79 -23.12 -7.02
N ARG A 378 -20.26 -21.89 -7.31
CA ARG A 378 -19.75 -21.09 -8.45
C ARG A 378 -18.30 -20.67 -8.25
N TYR A 379 -17.93 -20.21 -7.06
CA TYR A 379 -16.56 -19.85 -6.74
C TYR A 379 -15.61 -21.06 -6.79
N MET A 380 -16.08 -22.23 -6.35
CA MET A 380 -15.35 -23.50 -6.46
C MET A 380 -15.20 -23.99 -7.90
N ALA A 381 -16.21 -23.76 -8.75
CA ALA A 381 -16.22 -24.19 -10.15
C ALA A 381 -15.39 -23.30 -11.09
N MET A 382 -14.86 -22.18 -10.60
CA MET A 382 -14.06 -21.27 -11.42
C MET A 382 -12.83 -21.94 -12.02
N ALA A 383 -12.57 -21.65 -13.29
CA ALA A 383 -11.33 -22.06 -13.95
C ALA A 383 -10.12 -21.43 -13.24
N ARG A 384 -9.05 -22.21 -13.10
CA ARG A 384 -7.79 -21.71 -12.53
C ARG A 384 -7.12 -20.78 -13.52
N HIS A 385 -6.81 -19.56 -13.08
CA HIS A 385 -6.02 -18.58 -13.81
C HIS A 385 -4.90 -18.06 -12.90
N PRO A 386 -3.67 -17.84 -13.40
CA PRO A 386 -2.56 -17.37 -12.57
C PRO A 386 -2.85 -16.05 -11.82
N GLU A 387 -3.68 -15.17 -12.39
CA GLU A 387 -4.00 -13.85 -11.83
C GLU A 387 -5.29 -13.79 -11.00
N LEU A 388 -5.99 -14.93 -10.84
CA LEU A 388 -7.25 -15.03 -10.08
C LEU A 388 -7.08 -15.97 -8.89
N HIS A 389 -7.50 -15.52 -7.72
CA HIS A 389 -7.53 -16.37 -6.54
C HIS A 389 -8.62 -17.43 -6.67
N HIS A 390 -8.26 -18.69 -6.46
CA HIS A 390 -9.20 -19.81 -6.56
C HIS A 390 -9.70 -20.25 -5.18
N PHE A 391 -10.98 -19.98 -4.91
CA PHE A 391 -11.64 -20.29 -3.64
C PHE A 391 -12.06 -21.77 -3.58
N LYS A 392 -11.12 -22.64 -3.23
CA LYS A 392 -11.31 -24.11 -3.20
C LYS A 392 -12.47 -24.60 -2.34
N LYS A 393 -12.81 -23.85 -1.29
CA LYS A 393 -13.89 -24.18 -0.33
C LYS A 393 -15.06 -23.19 -0.40
N GLY A 394 -15.18 -22.45 -1.50
CA GLY A 394 -16.10 -21.32 -1.60
C GLY A 394 -15.65 -20.12 -0.78
N ILE A 395 -16.51 -19.11 -0.69
CA ILE A 395 -16.27 -17.85 0.03
C ILE A 395 -16.89 -17.85 1.43
N SER A 396 -17.89 -18.69 1.73
CA SER A 396 -18.57 -18.68 3.04
C SER A 396 -17.71 -19.16 4.19
N LEU A 397 -16.70 -20.00 3.90
CA LEU A 397 -15.77 -20.54 4.89
C LEU A 397 -14.56 -19.63 5.13
N VAL A 398 -14.49 -18.48 4.45
CA VAL A 398 -13.45 -17.47 4.67
C VAL A 398 -13.79 -16.71 5.94
N CYS A 399 -13.18 -17.12 7.05
CA CYS A 399 -13.39 -16.48 8.36
C CYS A 399 -12.68 -15.12 8.47
N GLN A 400 -11.66 -14.89 7.65
CA GLN A 400 -10.88 -13.66 7.68
C GLN A 400 -10.75 -13.09 6.28
N TRP A 401 -11.17 -11.84 6.16
CA TRP A 401 -11.15 -11.13 4.90
C TRP A 401 -10.16 -9.98 4.96
N THR A 402 -9.20 -10.01 4.05
CA THR A 402 -8.17 -9.01 3.78
C THR A 402 -8.55 -8.19 2.54
N GLY A 403 -7.89 -7.04 2.34
CA GLY A 403 -8.13 -6.23 1.13
C GLY A 403 -7.82 -6.95 -0.17
N THR A 404 -6.79 -7.80 -0.17
CA THR A 404 -6.46 -8.65 -1.32
C THR A 404 -7.59 -9.65 -1.62
N GLU A 405 -8.20 -10.24 -0.61
CA GLU A 405 -9.32 -11.17 -0.80
C GLU A 405 -10.58 -10.46 -1.32
N TYR A 406 -10.89 -9.25 -0.84
CA TYR A 406 -11.99 -8.45 -1.41
C TYR A 406 -11.75 -8.14 -2.88
N LYS A 407 -10.56 -7.66 -3.26
CA LYS A 407 -10.21 -7.34 -4.65
C LYS A 407 -10.29 -8.58 -5.55
N ASN A 408 -9.84 -9.74 -5.07
CA ASN A 408 -9.94 -10.99 -5.83
C ASN A 408 -11.38 -11.48 -5.98
N MET A 409 -12.23 -11.26 -4.98
CA MET A 409 -13.67 -11.52 -5.07
C MET A 409 -14.33 -10.60 -6.10
N GLU A 410 -13.99 -9.31 -6.10
CA GLU A 410 -14.51 -8.32 -7.06
C GLU A 410 -14.18 -8.66 -8.51
N LYS A 411 -12.95 -9.13 -8.80
CA LYS A 411 -12.52 -9.57 -10.15
C LYS A 411 -13.43 -10.63 -10.78
N VAL A 412 -14.14 -11.40 -9.96
CA VAL A 412 -15.01 -12.49 -10.39
C VAL A 412 -16.48 -12.08 -10.37
N PHE A 413 -16.84 -11.23 -9.43
CA PHE A 413 -18.21 -10.75 -9.27
C PHE A 413 -18.59 -9.85 -10.47
N LEU A 414 -19.84 -9.86 -10.92
CA LEU A 414 -20.30 -9.08 -12.09
C LEU A 414 -21.45 -8.12 -11.72
N GLY A 415 -21.44 -6.88 -12.21
CA GLY A 415 -22.53 -5.90 -12.05
C GLY A 415 -22.12 -4.42 -12.04
N ALA A 416 -23.07 -3.50 -12.27
CA ALA A 416 -22.81 -2.05 -12.42
C ALA A 416 -22.15 -1.35 -11.21
N VAL A 417 -22.33 -1.87 -9.98
CA VAL A 417 -21.61 -1.36 -8.80
C VAL A 417 -20.11 -1.61 -8.92
N LEU A 418 -19.71 -2.71 -9.57
CA LEU A 418 -18.31 -3.01 -9.81
C LEU A 418 -17.72 -2.10 -10.86
N ASP A 419 -18.46 -1.71 -11.90
CA ASP A 419 -17.97 -0.72 -12.87
C ASP A 419 -17.57 0.58 -12.16
N PHE A 420 -18.39 1.06 -11.21
CA PHE A 420 -18.03 2.21 -10.40
C PHE A 420 -16.75 1.96 -9.60
N ILE A 421 -16.64 0.81 -8.91
CA ILE A 421 -15.44 0.46 -8.14
C ILE A 421 -14.21 0.42 -9.06
N TYR A 422 -14.28 -0.26 -10.21
CA TYR A 422 -13.19 -0.34 -11.17
C TYR A 422 -12.74 1.03 -11.66
N TYR A 423 -13.68 1.90 -12.04
CA TYR A 423 -13.32 3.26 -12.45
C TYR A 423 -12.66 4.03 -11.31
N THR A 424 -13.12 3.92 -10.06
CA THR A 424 -12.46 4.62 -8.93
C THR A 424 -11.02 4.16 -8.66
N HIS A 425 -10.63 2.98 -9.13
CA HIS A 425 -9.27 2.43 -9.02
C HIS A 425 -8.31 2.89 -10.10
N PHE A 426 -8.79 3.64 -11.09
CA PHE A 426 -7.91 4.07 -12.17
C PHE A 426 -6.79 4.95 -11.61
N GLU A 427 -5.55 4.56 -11.89
CA GLU A 427 -4.37 5.35 -11.52
C GLU A 427 -4.25 6.61 -12.38
N THR A 428 -5.08 6.77 -13.39
CA THR A 428 -5.17 7.98 -14.21
C THR A 428 -6.57 8.12 -14.76
N HIS A 429 -7.15 9.30 -14.61
CA HIS A 429 -8.46 9.65 -15.14
C HIS A 429 -8.35 10.64 -16.28
N THR A 430 -9.29 10.55 -17.22
CA THR A 430 -9.59 11.61 -18.19
C THR A 430 -11.00 12.10 -17.94
N ASP A 431 -11.41 13.20 -18.57
CA ASP A 431 -12.80 13.64 -18.51
C ASP A 431 -13.76 12.52 -18.98
N LEU A 432 -13.37 11.76 -20.00
CA LEU A 432 -14.15 10.60 -20.50
C LEU A 432 -14.28 9.49 -19.46
N SER A 433 -13.22 9.15 -18.72
CA SER A 433 -13.32 8.11 -17.69
C SER A 433 -14.04 8.58 -16.43
N LEU A 434 -14.03 9.88 -16.14
CA LEU A 434 -14.85 10.48 -15.09
C LEU A 434 -16.33 10.53 -15.48
N ASP A 435 -16.66 10.81 -16.75
CA ASP A 435 -18.02 10.69 -17.26
C ASP A 435 -18.52 9.25 -17.19
N ALA A 436 -17.66 8.26 -17.48
CA ALA A 436 -17.98 6.85 -17.33
C ALA A 436 -18.19 6.45 -15.85
N LEU A 437 -17.37 6.97 -14.93
CA LEU A 437 -17.56 6.81 -13.48
C LEU A 437 -18.91 7.39 -13.03
N HIS A 438 -19.26 8.59 -13.50
CA HIS A 438 -20.54 9.24 -13.23
C HIS A 438 -21.72 8.43 -13.80
N GLN A 439 -21.56 7.89 -15.01
CA GLN A 439 -22.57 7.04 -15.63
C GLN A 439 -22.80 5.75 -14.83
N ALA A 440 -21.73 5.08 -14.38
CA ALA A 440 -21.82 3.90 -13.53
C ALA A 440 -22.56 4.18 -12.21
N TRP A 441 -22.28 5.33 -11.58
CA TRP A 441 -23.01 5.80 -10.40
C TRP A 441 -24.50 6.03 -10.69
N THR A 442 -24.82 6.70 -11.80
CA THR A 442 -26.20 6.96 -12.23
C THR A 442 -26.96 5.66 -12.51
N ASP A 443 -26.33 4.71 -13.19
CA ASP A 443 -26.93 3.41 -13.51
C ASP A 443 -27.14 2.56 -12.25
N PHE A 444 -26.23 2.59 -11.28
CA PHE A 444 -26.48 1.97 -9.98
C PHE A 444 -27.74 2.56 -9.33
N HIS A 445 -27.86 3.88 -9.27
CA HIS A 445 -29.03 4.53 -8.67
C HIS A 445 -30.34 4.28 -9.43
N LYS A 446 -30.28 4.11 -10.75
CA LYS A 446 -31.44 3.78 -11.59
C LYS A 446 -31.99 2.38 -11.31
N HIS A 447 -31.11 1.40 -11.09
CA HIS A 447 -31.54 0.00 -10.98
C HIS A 447 -31.71 -0.49 -9.53
N LYS A 448 -31.03 0.12 -8.55
CA LYS A 448 -30.99 -0.38 -7.17
C LYS A 448 -32.35 -0.54 -6.48
N ALA A 449 -33.39 0.17 -6.93
CA ALA A 449 -34.74 0.03 -6.41
C ALA A 449 -35.30 -1.40 -6.54
N ILE A 450 -34.76 -2.23 -7.45
CA ILE A 450 -35.17 -3.64 -7.57
C ILE A 450 -34.89 -4.43 -6.29
N PHE A 451 -33.76 -4.18 -5.60
CA PHE A 451 -33.43 -4.86 -4.35
C PHE A 451 -34.44 -4.57 -3.24
N VAL A 452 -34.97 -3.34 -3.20
CA VAL A 452 -36.04 -2.95 -2.26
C VAL A 452 -37.36 -3.60 -2.65
N LYS A 453 -37.72 -3.56 -3.95
CA LYS A 453 -38.98 -4.15 -4.46
C LYS A 453 -39.07 -5.66 -4.23
N LEU A 454 -37.94 -6.37 -4.34
CA LEU A 454 -37.83 -7.80 -4.09
C LEU A 454 -37.72 -8.14 -2.58
N GLY A 455 -37.71 -7.14 -1.70
CA GLY A 455 -37.59 -7.35 -0.26
C GLY A 455 -36.20 -7.82 0.21
N ILE A 456 -35.18 -7.74 -0.66
CA ILE A 456 -33.81 -8.17 -0.37
C ILE A 456 -33.14 -7.19 0.62
N CYS A 457 -33.41 -5.90 0.47
CA CYS A 457 -32.97 -4.85 1.38
C CYS A 457 -34.12 -3.88 1.72
N LYS A 458 -34.02 -3.20 2.88
CA LYS A 458 -35.04 -2.23 3.32
C LYS A 458 -34.92 -0.90 2.58
N ASP A 459 -33.70 -0.39 2.47
CA ASP A 459 -33.36 0.88 1.84
C ASP A 459 -31.85 0.94 1.53
N PHE A 460 -31.43 2.03 0.89
CA PHE A 460 -30.03 2.35 0.59
C PHE A 460 -29.54 3.56 1.42
N ASN A 461 -30.14 3.82 2.58
CA ASN A 461 -29.91 5.03 3.37
C ASN A 461 -28.79 4.83 4.41
N PHE A 462 -27.60 4.46 3.95
CA PHE A 462 -26.42 4.25 4.80
C PHE A 462 -25.20 5.05 4.28
N PRO A 463 -24.25 5.43 5.17
CA PRO A 463 -23.14 6.32 4.80
C PRO A 463 -22.26 5.82 3.64
N LYS A 464 -21.92 4.53 3.62
CA LYS A 464 -21.02 3.91 2.63
C LYS A 464 -21.57 3.99 1.19
N ALA A 465 -22.88 3.86 0.98
CA ALA A 465 -23.47 4.05 -0.35
C ALA A 465 -23.47 5.52 -0.77
N HIS A 466 -23.79 6.42 0.16
CA HIS A 466 -23.79 7.85 -0.13
C HIS A 466 -22.39 8.40 -0.44
N SER A 467 -21.33 7.83 0.14
CA SER A 467 -19.98 8.34 -0.09
C SER A 467 -19.52 8.24 -1.54
N THR A 468 -20.12 7.36 -2.34
CA THR A 468 -19.87 7.23 -3.80
C THR A 468 -20.08 8.56 -4.56
N GLU A 469 -21.00 9.41 -4.09
CA GLU A 469 -21.26 10.74 -4.65
C GLU A 469 -20.03 11.66 -4.62
N HIS A 470 -19.12 11.44 -3.67
CA HIS A 470 -17.98 12.35 -3.43
C HIS A 470 -16.72 12.00 -4.23
N TYR A 471 -16.70 10.87 -4.95
CA TYR A 471 -15.50 10.36 -5.62
C TYR A 471 -15.07 11.21 -6.81
N GLU A 472 -15.97 11.44 -7.76
CA GLU A 472 -15.65 12.19 -8.98
C GLU A 472 -15.10 13.59 -8.64
N ARG A 473 -15.79 14.28 -7.71
CA ARG A 473 -15.35 15.59 -7.23
C ARG A 473 -13.99 15.53 -6.53
N ALA A 474 -13.77 14.55 -5.67
CA ALA A 474 -12.47 14.39 -5.01
C ALA A 474 -11.35 14.13 -6.03
N ILE A 475 -11.62 13.34 -7.07
CA ILE A 475 -10.63 13.04 -8.12
C ILE A 475 -10.23 14.30 -8.87
N ARG A 476 -11.21 15.13 -9.25
CA ARG A 476 -10.96 16.40 -9.95
C ARG A 476 -10.18 17.38 -9.07
N GLU A 477 -10.50 17.46 -7.78
CA GLU A 477 -9.89 18.40 -6.84
C GLU A 477 -8.49 17.96 -6.38
N LEU A 478 -8.28 16.67 -6.09
CA LEU A 478 -7.09 16.19 -5.35
C LEU A 478 -6.21 15.20 -6.14
N GLY A 479 -6.65 14.73 -7.31
CA GLY A 479 -5.99 13.66 -8.07
C GLY A 479 -6.65 12.30 -7.84
N THR A 480 -6.14 11.23 -8.44
CA THR A 480 -6.75 9.89 -8.37
C THR A 480 -6.77 9.33 -6.93
N ALA A 481 -7.74 8.45 -6.66
CA ALA A 481 -8.04 8.02 -5.29
C ALA A 481 -6.97 7.11 -4.65
N ASP A 482 -6.15 6.43 -5.45
CA ASP A 482 -4.96 5.72 -4.97
C ASP A 482 -3.92 6.65 -4.35
N GLY A 483 -3.96 7.95 -4.67
CA GLY A 483 -3.08 8.97 -4.11
C GLY A 483 -3.41 9.38 -2.67
N TYR A 484 -4.57 8.98 -2.12
CA TYR A 484 -5.03 9.34 -0.77
C TYR A 484 -5.87 8.25 -0.08
N SER A 485 -5.52 6.98 -0.33
CA SER A 485 -6.17 5.80 0.24
C SER A 485 -5.76 5.53 1.69
N THR A 486 -6.66 4.95 2.51
CA THR A 486 -6.37 4.50 3.89
C THR A 486 -5.50 3.24 3.93
N GLU A 487 -5.39 2.49 2.81
CA GLU A 487 -4.52 1.31 2.71
C GLU A 487 -3.05 1.64 3.03
N HIS A 488 -2.61 2.87 2.71
CA HIS A 488 -1.24 3.31 2.94
C HIS A 488 -0.94 3.53 4.44
N PRO A 489 -1.69 4.37 5.18
CA PRO A 489 -1.60 4.43 6.64
C PRO A 489 -1.69 3.07 7.35
N GLU A 490 -2.57 2.17 6.89
CA GLU A 490 -2.68 0.81 7.44
C GLU A 490 -1.37 0.03 7.33
N ARG A 491 -0.68 0.10 6.18
CA ARG A 491 0.64 -0.53 6.00
C ARG A 491 1.70 0.10 6.91
N LEU A 492 1.63 1.42 7.12
CA LEU A 492 2.55 2.17 7.97
C LEU A 492 2.35 1.86 9.47
N HIS A 493 1.21 1.30 9.88
CA HIS A 493 1.05 0.83 11.27
C HIS A 493 2.06 -0.24 11.63
N ILE A 494 2.47 -1.09 10.68
CA ILE A 494 3.49 -2.11 10.93
C ILE A 494 4.79 -1.43 11.35
N ASP A 495 5.29 -0.53 10.52
CA ASP A 495 6.62 0.06 10.70
C ASP A 495 6.63 1.06 11.87
N TYR A 496 5.62 1.94 11.93
CA TYR A 496 5.62 3.05 12.87
C TYR A 496 5.06 2.67 14.24
N ALA A 497 4.06 1.78 14.31
CA ALA A 497 3.39 1.44 15.56
C ALA A 497 3.77 0.05 16.08
N LYS A 498 3.56 -1.02 15.29
CA LYS A 498 3.71 -2.41 15.75
C LYS A 498 5.16 -2.80 16.01
N LEU A 499 6.08 -2.53 15.07
CA LEU A 499 7.51 -2.81 15.24
C LEU A 499 8.10 -1.95 16.37
N ALA A 500 7.74 -0.67 16.41
CA ALA A 500 8.16 0.23 17.49
C ALA A 500 7.68 -0.27 18.86
N TYR A 501 6.44 -0.75 18.96
CA TYR A 501 5.91 -1.34 20.18
C TYR A 501 6.59 -2.67 20.53
N GLY A 502 6.87 -3.51 19.54
CA GLY A 502 7.61 -4.75 19.67
C GLY A 502 9.03 -4.55 20.23
N ALA A 503 9.68 -3.43 19.85
CA ALA A 503 10.97 -3.02 20.36
C ALA A 503 10.93 -2.38 21.76
N SER A 504 9.74 -2.10 22.30
CA SER A 504 9.56 -1.54 23.64
C SER A 504 9.53 -2.62 24.74
N ASN A 505 9.62 -2.19 25.99
CA ASN A 505 9.43 -3.06 27.16
C ASN A 505 7.96 -3.33 27.49
N LYS A 506 7.02 -2.84 26.66
CA LYS A 506 5.55 -3.03 26.78
C LYS A 506 4.94 -2.50 28.09
N LYS A 507 5.65 -1.67 28.86
CA LYS A 507 5.16 -1.00 30.07
C LYS A 507 4.41 0.29 29.73
N SER A 508 3.80 0.93 30.73
CA SER A 508 3.00 2.17 30.55
C SER A 508 3.69 3.29 29.78
N THR A 509 5.02 3.36 29.81
CA THR A 509 5.83 4.35 29.07
C THR A 509 6.26 3.89 27.68
N TYR A 510 5.54 2.96 27.06
CA TYR A 510 5.88 2.38 25.75
C TYR A 510 5.99 3.42 24.64
N LEU A 511 5.13 4.46 24.61
CA LEU A 511 5.19 5.55 23.61
C LEU A 511 6.55 6.26 23.60
N LYS A 512 7.13 6.54 24.78
CA LYS A 512 8.46 7.13 24.91
C LYS A 512 9.57 6.26 24.29
N GLN A 513 9.42 4.94 24.39
CA GLN A 513 10.38 4.00 23.82
C GLN A 513 10.19 3.84 22.32
N MET A 514 8.92 3.85 21.87
CA MET A 514 8.58 3.85 20.45
C MET A 514 9.18 5.06 19.75
N THR A 515 9.02 6.28 20.28
CA THR A 515 9.57 7.49 19.66
C THR A 515 11.09 7.47 19.60
N GLY A 516 11.77 7.01 20.66
CA GLY A 516 13.23 6.84 20.65
C GLY A 516 13.70 5.78 19.64
N TRP A 517 12.97 4.67 19.49
CA TRP A 517 13.28 3.66 18.49
C TRP A 517 13.09 4.19 17.06
N LEU A 518 12.02 4.94 16.82
CA LEU A 518 11.76 5.58 15.52
C LEU A 518 12.84 6.59 15.14
N ASP A 519 13.31 7.39 16.09
CA ASP A 519 14.43 8.31 15.88
C ASP A 519 15.69 7.57 15.40
N TRP A 520 15.99 6.41 15.99
CA TRP A 520 17.11 5.59 15.53
C TRP A 520 16.90 5.05 14.12
N GLN A 521 15.71 4.55 13.79
CA GLN A 521 15.41 4.05 12.44
C GLN A 521 15.55 5.15 11.39
N GLU A 522 14.96 6.33 11.63
CA GLU A 522 15.05 7.48 10.73
C GLU A 522 16.50 7.97 10.58
N THR A 523 17.28 7.97 11.67
CA THR A 523 18.69 8.36 11.65
C THR A 523 19.55 7.38 10.84
N ILE A 524 19.33 6.07 11.02
CA ILE A 524 20.01 5.03 10.24
C ILE A 524 19.65 5.18 8.76
N HIS A 525 18.36 5.32 8.44
CA HIS A 525 17.92 5.47 7.05
C HIS A 525 18.55 6.70 6.38
N ARG A 526 18.57 7.85 7.10
CA ARG A 526 19.22 9.08 6.62
C ARG A 526 20.71 8.89 6.37
N PHE A 527 21.40 8.23 7.28
CA PHE A 527 22.83 7.96 7.13
C PHE A 527 23.12 7.00 5.97
N SER A 528 22.34 5.93 5.82
CA SER A 528 22.42 5.01 4.68
C SER A 528 22.20 5.73 3.34
N SER A 529 21.22 6.64 3.29
CA SER A 529 20.95 7.46 2.10
C SER A 529 22.11 8.39 1.76
N TYR A 530 22.73 8.99 2.78
CA TYR A 530 23.93 9.81 2.61
C TYR A 530 25.11 8.99 2.08
N LEU A 531 25.34 7.78 2.61
CA LEU A 531 26.41 6.90 2.12
C LEU A 531 26.20 6.51 0.65
N ALA A 532 24.97 6.14 0.27
CA ALA A 532 24.63 5.83 -1.11
C ALA A 532 24.90 7.02 -2.06
N TRP A 533 24.50 8.23 -1.64
CA TRP A 533 24.81 9.46 -2.38
C TRP A 533 26.32 9.73 -2.47
N TYR A 534 27.06 9.56 -1.38
CA TYR A 534 28.50 9.77 -1.33
C TYR A 534 29.25 8.81 -2.28
N ASP A 535 28.91 7.52 -2.24
CA ASP A 535 29.55 6.49 -3.08
C ASP A 535 29.26 6.71 -4.57
N ALA A 536 28.03 7.10 -4.93
CA ALA A 536 27.67 7.45 -6.29
C ALA A 536 28.52 8.63 -6.84
N ASN A 537 28.75 9.66 -6.03
CA ASN A 537 29.56 10.81 -6.43
C ASN A 537 31.06 10.46 -6.50
N LYS A 538 31.57 9.61 -5.60
CA LYS A 538 32.96 9.15 -5.63
C LYS A 538 33.27 8.34 -6.89
N LEU A 539 32.35 7.48 -7.32
CA LEU A 539 32.45 6.73 -8.58
C LEU A 539 32.48 7.66 -9.80
N GLN A 540 31.68 8.73 -9.80
CA GLN A 540 31.70 9.73 -10.88
C GLN A 540 33.01 10.54 -10.89
N HIS A 541 33.54 10.88 -9.73
CA HIS A 541 34.79 11.64 -9.62
C HIS A 541 36.02 10.83 -10.04
N ASN A 542 36.05 9.53 -9.72
CA ASN A 542 37.08 8.61 -10.19
C ASN A 542 36.98 8.34 -11.69
N LYS A 543 35.78 8.24 -12.27
CA LYS A 543 35.58 8.16 -13.73
C LYS A 543 36.09 9.42 -14.46
N ARG A 544 35.94 10.61 -13.87
CA ARG A 544 36.50 11.86 -14.42
C ARG A 544 38.03 11.95 -14.28
N SER A 545 38.62 11.35 -13.26
CA SER A 545 40.08 11.34 -13.06
C SER A 545 40.83 10.33 -13.93
N LEU A 546 40.14 9.34 -14.51
CA LEU A 546 40.72 8.28 -15.36
C LEU A 546 40.40 8.44 -16.86
N GLY A 547 39.83 9.56 -17.29
CA GLY A 547 39.33 9.75 -18.65
C GLY A 547 40.00 10.88 -19.45
N SER A 548 41.27 10.71 -19.82
CA SER A 548 41.83 11.26 -21.06
C SER A 548 42.16 10.09 -21.98
N GLY A 549 41.15 9.59 -22.70
CA GLY A 549 41.35 8.63 -23.79
C GLY A 549 40.17 7.68 -24.01
N GLY A 550 39.43 7.90 -25.10
CA GLY A 550 38.63 6.86 -25.79
C GLY A 550 37.18 6.68 -25.34
N ALA A 551 36.25 7.02 -26.23
CA ALA A 551 34.81 6.78 -26.07
C ALA A 551 34.44 5.31 -26.27
N ALA A 552 33.60 4.74 -25.39
CA ALA A 552 32.61 3.69 -25.70
C ALA A 552 31.65 3.45 -24.51
N GLY A 553 30.34 3.45 -24.80
CA GLY A 553 29.24 2.72 -24.15
C GLY A 553 29.15 2.68 -22.62
N VAL A 554 28.24 3.46 -22.04
CA VAL A 554 27.85 3.37 -20.63
C VAL A 554 26.78 2.28 -20.46
N SER A 555 27.13 1.15 -19.83
CA SER A 555 26.18 0.28 -19.12
C SER A 555 26.17 0.64 -17.64
N GLN A 556 24.97 0.76 -17.09
CA GLN A 556 24.70 1.22 -15.73
C GLN A 556 24.58 -0.02 -14.85
N GLU A 557 25.62 -0.36 -14.09
CA GLU A 557 25.57 -1.46 -13.10
C GLU A 557 24.86 -0.97 -11.83
N THR A 558 23.73 -1.59 -11.52
CA THR A 558 22.96 -1.39 -10.29
C THR A 558 23.50 -2.30 -9.19
N PHE A 559 23.76 -1.70 -8.02
CA PHE A 559 24.23 -2.40 -6.81
C PHE A 559 23.10 -3.26 -6.22
N ILE A 560 23.37 -4.56 -6.05
CA ILE A 560 22.49 -5.53 -5.40
C ILE A 560 22.63 -5.34 -3.88
N GLY A 561 21.62 -4.74 -3.26
CA GLY A 561 21.39 -4.84 -1.83
C GLY A 561 20.90 -6.26 -1.51
N SER A 562 21.49 -6.88 -0.50
CA SER A 562 21.06 -8.17 0.02
C SER A 562 19.62 -8.11 0.51
N GLU A 563 18.75 -8.91 -0.09
CA GLU A 563 17.45 -9.25 0.47
C GLU A 563 17.69 -10.07 1.75
N ASP A 564 17.50 -9.44 2.91
CA ASP A 564 17.25 -10.17 4.14
C ASP A 564 15.83 -10.75 4.03
N THR A 565 15.78 -12.07 4.08
CA THR A 565 14.55 -12.87 4.11
C THR A 565 13.85 -12.71 5.46
N ASP A 566 12.81 -11.88 5.50
CA ASP A 566 11.86 -11.88 6.61
C ASP A 566 10.68 -12.80 6.24
N LYS A 567 10.70 -14.00 6.80
CA LYS A 567 9.52 -14.82 7.00
C LYS A 567 9.12 -14.71 8.48
N GLU A 568 7.81 -14.66 8.67
CA GLU A 568 7.05 -14.80 9.92
C GLU A 568 6.89 -13.50 10.74
N ASP A 569 5.78 -12.79 10.48
CA ASP A 569 4.69 -12.59 11.46
C ASP A 569 3.68 -11.55 10.91
N GLU A 570 2.83 -11.97 9.98
CA GLU A 570 1.62 -11.22 9.62
C GLU A 570 0.40 -11.83 10.32
N GLU A 571 0.05 -11.32 11.50
CA GLU A 571 -1.25 -11.61 12.13
C GLU A 571 -2.13 -10.36 12.27
N ARG A 572 -3.18 -10.36 11.44
CA ARG A 572 -4.63 -10.22 11.75
C ARG A 572 -5.16 -8.93 12.39
N LEU A 573 -5.93 -8.20 11.58
CA LEU A 573 -6.89 -7.17 11.96
C LEU A 573 -8.31 -7.77 12.03
N GLN A 574 -8.94 -7.81 13.22
CA GLN A 574 -10.41 -7.78 13.39
C GLN A 574 -10.76 -7.10 14.72
N GLU A 575 -11.67 -6.12 14.65
CA GLU A 575 -12.47 -5.64 15.78
C GLU A 575 -13.76 -6.48 15.84
N GLU A 576 -14.06 -7.07 17.00
CA GLU A 576 -15.19 -7.98 17.18
C GLU A 576 -16.48 -7.28 17.67
N HIS A 577 -17.60 -7.72 17.13
CA HIS A 577 -18.96 -7.51 17.62
C HIS A 577 -19.34 -8.61 18.64
N TYR A 578 -19.92 -8.21 19.77
CA TYR A 578 -20.43 -9.09 20.85
C TYR A 578 -21.53 -10.07 20.42
N GLY A 579 -21.44 -11.32 20.89
CA GLY A 579 -22.52 -12.32 20.92
C GLY A 579 -22.12 -13.59 21.70
N ALA A 580 -22.96 -14.03 22.64
CA ALA A 580 -22.63 -14.94 23.73
C ALA A 580 -22.73 -16.46 23.41
N GLY A 581 -21.94 -17.28 24.12
CA GLY A 581 -22.41 -18.54 24.72
C GLY A 581 -21.91 -19.90 24.20
N ALA A 582 -20.95 -20.47 24.95
CA ALA A 582 -20.83 -21.89 25.39
C ALA A 582 -20.31 -23.02 24.45
N GLY A 583 -19.26 -23.72 24.92
CA GLY A 583 -19.28 -25.19 25.07
C GLY A 583 -18.35 -26.08 24.21
N MET A 584 -17.10 -26.25 24.67
CA MET A 584 -16.19 -27.43 24.61
C MET A 584 -16.41 -28.57 23.57
N SER A 585 -15.35 -28.97 22.84
CA SER A 585 -14.58 -30.21 23.11
C SER A 585 -13.40 -30.42 22.13
N ARG A 586 -12.30 -30.96 22.66
CA ARG A 586 -11.05 -31.34 21.97
C ARG A 586 -11.23 -32.65 21.21
N THR A 587 -10.69 -32.73 19.99
CA THR A 587 -10.08 -33.95 19.45
C THR A 587 -8.87 -33.59 18.59
N THR A 588 -7.90 -34.50 18.60
CA THR A 588 -6.49 -34.41 18.23
C THR A 588 -6.22 -34.86 16.79
N ALA A 589 -5.18 -34.23 16.21
CA ALA A 589 -4.27 -34.70 15.15
C ALA A 589 -4.85 -34.97 13.75
N GLU A 590 -4.28 -34.31 12.73
CA GLU A 590 -3.26 -34.91 11.85
C GLU A 590 -2.61 -33.84 10.95
N GLU A 591 -1.32 -34.05 10.68
CA GLU A 591 -0.40 -33.20 9.94
C GLU A 591 -0.77 -33.11 8.46
N ASP A 592 -0.73 -31.90 7.87
CA ASP A 592 -0.57 -31.78 6.42
C ASP A 592 0.07 -30.44 6.02
N ALA A 593 1.07 -30.54 5.16
CA ALA A 593 2.02 -29.51 4.79
C ALA A 593 1.41 -28.35 3.99
N HIS A 594 1.68 -27.12 4.43
CA HIS A 594 1.33 -25.87 3.77
C HIS A 594 2.06 -25.69 2.42
N PRO A 595 1.35 -25.44 1.30
CA PRO A 595 1.95 -24.85 0.11
C PRO A 595 2.16 -23.36 0.34
N LYS A 596 3.40 -22.91 0.16
CA LYS A 596 3.85 -21.53 0.34
C LYS A 596 3.38 -20.63 -0.79
N ASP A 597 2.97 -19.45 -0.35
CA ASP A 597 2.53 -18.27 -1.07
C ASP A 597 3.63 -17.73 -2.00
N ASP A 598 3.29 -17.45 -3.26
CA ASP A 598 4.12 -16.71 -4.22
C ASP A 598 3.19 -15.83 -5.06
N CYS A 599 2.95 -14.61 -4.60
CA CYS A 599 2.34 -13.52 -5.37
C CYS A 599 2.97 -12.19 -4.94
N LEU A 600 4.07 -11.81 -5.58
CA LEU A 600 4.66 -10.47 -5.46
C LEU A 600 4.62 -9.74 -6.80
N ASP A 601 3.96 -8.58 -6.75
CA ASP A 601 4.16 -7.31 -7.47
C ASP A 601 4.43 -7.28 -8.99
N GLU A 602 3.41 -6.78 -9.71
CA GLU A 602 3.44 -6.57 -11.15
C GLU A 602 4.05 -5.24 -11.64
N VAL A 603 4.55 -4.33 -10.79
CA VAL A 603 4.93 -2.97 -11.26
C VAL A 603 6.36 -2.53 -10.89
N ALA A 604 7.28 -3.46 -10.66
CA ALA A 604 8.68 -3.12 -10.34
C ALA A 604 9.71 -3.94 -11.13
N PHE A 605 9.65 -3.94 -12.47
CA PHE A 605 10.71 -4.58 -13.27
C PHE A 605 11.01 -3.82 -14.56
N VAL A 606 11.70 -2.67 -14.45
CA VAL A 606 12.12 -1.89 -15.63
C VAL A 606 13.55 -2.25 -16.09
N LYS A 607 14.38 -2.91 -15.27
CA LYS A 607 15.76 -3.33 -15.64
C LYS A 607 16.28 -4.61 -14.95
N GLY A 608 15.41 -5.53 -14.56
CA GLY A 608 15.82 -6.84 -14.01
C GLY A 608 15.31 -7.99 -14.85
N TYR A 609 15.85 -9.19 -14.65
CA TYR A 609 15.32 -10.43 -15.25
C TYR A 609 14.47 -11.17 -14.23
N ARG A 610 13.26 -11.61 -14.61
CA ARG A 610 12.45 -12.52 -13.79
C ARG A 610 12.89 -13.95 -14.08
N ILE A 611 13.41 -14.63 -13.06
CA ILE A 611 13.74 -16.06 -13.13
C ILE A 611 12.69 -16.78 -12.30
N ALA A 612 12.13 -17.88 -12.82
CA ALA A 612 11.21 -18.69 -12.03
C ALA A 612 11.93 -19.16 -10.75
N LYS A 613 11.22 -19.16 -9.61
CA LYS A 613 11.79 -19.61 -8.34
C LYS A 613 12.26 -21.07 -8.39
N GLU A 614 11.63 -21.87 -9.24
CA GLU A 614 12.01 -23.25 -9.50
C GLU A 614 12.36 -23.44 -10.98
N PRO A 615 13.52 -24.08 -11.29
CA PRO A 615 13.89 -24.39 -12.66
C PRO A 615 12.95 -25.43 -13.26
N ALA A 616 12.56 -25.19 -14.51
CA ALA A 616 11.75 -26.15 -15.28
C ALA A 616 12.45 -27.53 -15.40
N TYR A 617 13.78 -27.53 -15.39
CA TYR A 617 14.62 -28.72 -15.37
C TYR A 617 15.76 -28.54 -14.34
N PRO A 618 15.58 -28.94 -13.08
CA PRO A 618 16.55 -28.66 -12.00
C PRO A 618 17.90 -29.37 -12.14
N ASN A 619 18.00 -30.42 -12.96
CA ASN A 619 19.10 -31.38 -12.83
C ASN A 619 19.54 -32.00 -14.17
N LEU A 620 19.68 -31.19 -15.22
CA LEU A 620 20.16 -31.64 -16.53
C LEU A 620 21.68 -31.64 -16.61
N THR A 621 22.26 -32.64 -17.27
CA THR A 621 23.68 -32.60 -17.61
C THR A 621 23.95 -31.67 -18.78
N ILE A 622 25.13 -31.06 -18.86
CA ILE A 622 25.49 -30.18 -19.98
C ILE A 622 25.35 -30.91 -21.34
N SER A 623 25.69 -32.19 -21.42
CA SER A 623 25.49 -33.01 -22.62
C SER A 623 24.02 -33.16 -23.01
N GLU A 624 23.12 -33.35 -22.04
CA GLU A 624 21.68 -33.37 -22.28
C GLU A 624 21.17 -31.99 -22.71
N VAL A 625 21.71 -30.90 -22.15
CA VAL A 625 21.34 -29.54 -22.59
C VAL A 625 21.75 -29.27 -24.03
N VAL A 626 22.96 -29.70 -24.43
CA VAL A 626 23.43 -29.61 -25.82
C VAL A 626 22.55 -30.45 -26.76
N GLN A 627 22.21 -31.68 -26.35
CA GLN A 627 21.44 -32.61 -27.18
C GLN A 627 19.96 -32.24 -27.30
N GLU A 628 19.33 -31.82 -26.20
CA GLU A 628 17.88 -31.54 -26.15
C GLU A 628 17.54 -30.11 -26.57
N PHE A 629 18.44 -29.15 -26.36
CA PHE A 629 18.20 -27.72 -26.64
C PHE A 629 19.14 -27.13 -27.70
N GLY A 630 20.05 -27.92 -28.28
CA GLY A 630 20.94 -27.48 -29.37
C GLY A 630 22.03 -26.50 -28.92
N ALA A 631 22.34 -26.46 -27.62
CA ALA A 631 23.20 -25.47 -26.97
C ALA A 631 24.71 -25.73 -27.16
N THR A 632 25.19 -25.92 -28.40
CA THR A 632 26.53 -26.47 -28.68
C THR A 632 27.68 -25.66 -28.07
N ASP A 633 27.52 -24.34 -27.95
CA ASP A 633 28.58 -23.44 -27.49
C ASP A 633 28.48 -23.10 -25.99
N LEU A 634 27.50 -23.68 -25.28
CA LEU A 634 27.18 -23.35 -23.89
C LEU A 634 28.38 -23.49 -22.95
N LEU A 635 29.13 -24.58 -23.10
CA LEU A 635 30.29 -24.85 -22.26
C LEU A 635 31.39 -23.80 -22.48
N GLN A 636 31.57 -23.36 -23.72
CA GLN A 636 32.55 -22.33 -24.06
C GLN A 636 32.13 -20.98 -23.48
N CYS A 637 30.88 -20.57 -23.68
CA CYS A 637 30.36 -19.29 -23.21
C CYS A 637 30.40 -19.15 -21.68
N ILE A 638 30.04 -20.21 -20.94
CA ILE A 638 30.10 -20.20 -19.47
C ILE A 638 31.56 -20.10 -19.01
N THR A 639 32.47 -20.84 -19.65
CA THR A 639 33.90 -20.81 -19.33
C THR A 639 34.47 -19.40 -19.53
N GLU A 640 34.14 -18.75 -20.65
CA GLU A 640 34.57 -17.37 -20.94
C GLU A 640 33.95 -16.33 -19.98
N TYR A 641 32.68 -16.49 -19.62
CA TYR A 641 32.01 -15.62 -18.65
C TYR A 641 32.63 -15.74 -17.26
N VAL A 642 32.83 -16.96 -16.77
CA VAL A 642 33.46 -17.23 -15.47
C VAL A 642 34.89 -16.68 -15.45
N ALA A 643 35.66 -16.81 -16.54
CA ALA A 643 36.98 -16.21 -16.68
C ALA A 643 36.95 -14.67 -16.57
N LYS A 644 35.97 -13.99 -17.19
CA LYS A 644 35.80 -12.53 -17.13
C LYS A 644 35.42 -12.03 -15.73
N VAL A 645 34.49 -12.72 -15.05
CA VAL A 645 33.99 -12.34 -13.71
C VAL A 645 35.02 -12.58 -12.61
N SER A 646 36.03 -13.42 -12.87
CA SER A 646 37.09 -13.77 -11.91
C SER A 646 38.20 -12.72 -11.79
N VAL A 647 38.22 -11.70 -12.66
CA VAL A 647 39.23 -10.63 -12.63
C VAL A 647 38.94 -9.67 -11.48
N GLY A 648 39.83 -9.59 -10.48
CA GLY A 648 39.81 -8.59 -9.41
C GLY A 648 39.27 -9.03 -8.04
N SER A 649 38.94 -10.32 -7.84
CA SER A 649 38.49 -10.84 -6.52
C SER A 649 39.06 -12.24 -6.20
N PRO A 650 39.92 -12.40 -5.17
CA PRO A 650 40.54 -13.70 -4.84
C PRO A 650 39.55 -14.79 -4.41
N ARG A 651 38.40 -14.42 -3.80
CA ARG A 651 37.36 -15.36 -3.35
C ARG A 651 36.54 -15.97 -4.49
N ARG A 652 36.49 -15.30 -5.65
CA ARG A 652 35.75 -15.79 -6.83
C ARG A 652 36.59 -16.70 -7.73
N LEU A 653 37.90 -16.75 -7.49
CA LEU A 653 38.85 -17.64 -8.17
C LEU A 653 38.59 -19.13 -7.83
N GLU A 654 38.11 -19.43 -6.62
CA GLU A 654 37.78 -20.81 -6.19
C GLU A 654 36.56 -21.38 -6.94
N ALA A 655 35.58 -20.55 -7.29
CA ALA A 655 34.43 -20.95 -8.11
C ALA A 655 34.81 -21.17 -9.59
N ALA A 656 35.81 -20.43 -10.08
CA ALA A 656 36.35 -20.57 -11.44
C ALA A 656 37.31 -21.76 -11.60
N ALA A 657 37.74 -22.39 -10.50
CA ALA A 657 38.69 -23.49 -10.51
C ALA A 657 38.05 -24.89 -10.67
N ALA A 658 36.71 -24.99 -10.70
CA ALA A 658 36.01 -26.23 -10.97
C ALA A 658 35.74 -26.38 -12.47
N PRO A 659 36.43 -27.28 -13.20
CA PRO A 659 36.18 -27.47 -14.62
C PRO A 659 34.79 -28.07 -14.83
N LEU A 660 33.94 -27.38 -15.60
CA LEU A 660 32.68 -27.91 -16.07
C LEU A 660 32.94 -28.92 -17.18
N HIS A 661 32.25 -30.06 -17.13
CA HIS A 661 32.36 -31.14 -18.11
C HIS A 661 30.97 -31.55 -18.58
N GLY A 662 30.86 -32.35 -19.65
CA GLY A 662 29.56 -32.76 -20.21
C GLY A 662 28.60 -33.42 -19.21
N HIS A 663 29.12 -34.02 -18.14
CA HIS A 663 28.31 -34.64 -17.07
C HIS A 663 28.00 -33.72 -15.88
N SER A 664 28.50 -32.49 -15.88
CA SER A 664 28.15 -31.49 -14.86
C SER A 664 26.66 -31.20 -14.93
N ARG A 665 25.98 -31.21 -13.78
CA ARG A 665 24.54 -30.98 -13.69
C ARG A 665 24.25 -29.51 -13.42
N ILE A 666 23.24 -29.01 -14.11
CA ILE A 666 22.82 -27.63 -14.08
C ILE A 666 21.30 -27.54 -14.08
N SER A 667 20.79 -26.48 -13.45
CA SER A 667 19.38 -26.13 -13.47
C SER A 667 19.08 -25.28 -14.71
N VAL A 668 18.13 -25.73 -15.55
CA VAL A 668 17.68 -25.03 -16.76
C VAL A 668 16.26 -24.52 -16.56
N TYR A 669 16.07 -23.23 -16.79
CA TYR A 669 14.78 -22.56 -16.70
C TYR A 669 14.17 -22.47 -18.12
N LYS A 670 12.97 -23.02 -18.33
CA LYS A 670 12.32 -23.01 -19.64
C LYS A 670 11.45 -21.75 -19.78
N GLN A 671 11.66 -21.01 -20.87
CA GLN A 671 11.03 -19.74 -21.28
C GLN A 671 11.47 -18.47 -20.54
N PHE A 672 11.94 -17.51 -21.34
CA PHE A 672 11.91 -16.08 -21.03
C PHE A 672 11.68 -15.30 -22.33
N LYS A 673 10.90 -14.21 -22.27
CA LYS A 673 10.82 -13.22 -23.35
C LYS A 673 11.84 -12.14 -23.05
N VAL A 674 12.84 -11.98 -23.91
CA VAL A 674 13.74 -10.81 -23.88
C VAL A 674 13.17 -9.78 -24.84
N SER A 675 12.84 -8.58 -24.35
CA SER A 675 12.72 -7.41 -25.23
C SER A 675 13.99 -6.59 -25.12
N SER A 676 14.71 -6.44 -26.22
CA SER A 676 15.76 -5.44 -26.37
C SER A 676 15.19 -4.22 -27.09
N ASP A 677 15.49 -3.02 -26.59
CA ASP A 677 15.01 -1.75 -27.13
C ASP A 677 15.47 -1.56 -28.58
N GLY A 678 14.54 -1.73 -29.53
CA GLY A 678 14.83 -1.49 -30.94
C GLY A 678 13.70 -1.88 -31.89
N ARG A 679 12.69 -1.00 -32.00
CA ARG A 679 11.58 -1.00 -32.99
C ARG A 679 10.51 -2.09 -32.80
N VAL A 680 9.28 -1.61 -32.60
CA VAL A 680 8.06 -2.39 -32.63
C VAL A 680 7.86 -2.96 -34.04
N HIS A 681 7.94 -4.28 -34.17
CA HIS A 681 7.20 -5.02 -35.19
C HIS A 681 6.46 -6.15 -34.47
N ILE A 682 5.15 -5.98 -34.33
CA ILE A 682 4.26 -7.06 -33.93
C ILE A 682 4.01 -7.86 -35.21
N ASP A 683 4.45 -9.12 -35.24
CA ASP A 683 3.94 -10.09 -36.21
C ASP A 683 3.18 -11.17 -35.42
N ILE A 684 1.87 -11.21 -35.66
CA ILE A 684 0.95 -12.23 -35.15
C ILE A 684 1.11 -13.44 -36.06
N ILE A 685 1.55 -14.59 -35.54
CA ILE A 685 1.36 -15.88 -36.20
C ILE A 685 0.67 -16.86 -35.25
N HIS A 686 -0.47 -17.34 -35.75
CA HIS A 686 -1.34 -18.36 -35.17
C HIS A 686 -0.64 -19.72 -35.00
N ALA A 687 -1.11 -20.44 -33.98
CA ALA A 687 -0.68 -21.78 -33.54
C ALA A 687 -0.74 -22.90 -34.61
N THR A 688 0.05 -23.95 -34.43
CA THR A 688 -0.35 -25.40 -34.50
C THR A 688 0.82 -26.35 -34.18
N PRO A 689 0.63 -27.66 -33.90
CA PRO A 689 -0.37 -28.39 -33.11
C PRO A 689 0.29 -29.18 -31.94
N PRO A 690 -0.49 -29.76 -31.01
CA PRO A 690 0.00 -30.72 -30.02
C PRO A 690 0.51 -32.01 -30.72
N ARG A 691 1.69 -32.50 -30.31
CA ARG A 691 2.15 -33.84 -30.68
C ARG A 691 1.32 -34.88 -29.93
N HIS A 692 0.77 -35.82 -30.70
CA HIS A 692 0.00 -36.97 -30.25
C HIS A 692 0.74 -37.81 -29.21
N SER A 693 0.14 -38.01 -28.03
CA SER A 693 0.39 -39.18 -27.21
C SER A 693 -0.49 -40.32 -27.74
N THR A 694 0.13 -41.37 -28.24
CA THR A 694 -0.54 -42.63 -28.58
C THR A 694 -0.95 -43.36 -27.30
N GLY A 695 -2.25 -43.52 -27.04
CA GLY A 695 -2.80 -44.39 -25.99
C GLY A 695 -4.30 -44.17 -25.80
N PRO A 696 -5.15 -45.22 -25.83
CA PRO A 696 -6.60 -45.04 -25.94
C PRO A 696 -7.22 -44.86 -24.54
N HIS A 697 -8.00 -43.79 -24.36
CA HIS A 697 -9.38 -43.84 -23.83
C HIS A 697 -10.00 -42.45 -23.92
N GLN A 698 -11.11 -42.37 -24.68
CA GLN A 698 -11.91 -41.18 -24.94
C GLN A 698 -12.68 -40.72 -23.71
N LEU A 699 -12.68 -39.42 -23.43
CA LEU A 699 -13.87 -38.67 -23.01
C LEU A 699 -13.83 -37.28 -23.68
N SER A 700 -14.93 -36.90 -24.33
CA SER A 700 -15.01 -35.69 -25.15
C SER A 700 -14.95 -34.43 -24.29
N THR A 701 -14.00 -33.54 -24.58
CA THR A 701 -14.00 -32.17 -24.05
C THR A 701 -14.12 -31.19 -25.22
N ILE A 702 -15.23 -30.46 -25.22
CA ILE A 702 -15.51 -29.36 -26.13
C ILE A 702 -14.61 -28.17 -25.72
N PRO A 703 -13.87 -27.52 -26.61
CA PRO A 703 -13.12 -26.32 -26.26
C PRO A 703 -14.07 -25.15 -25.99
N ALA A 704 -13.85 -24.44 -24.88
CA ALA A 704 -14.51 -23.17 -24.60
C ALA A 704 -13.93 -22.08 -25.54
N ASN A 705 -14.63 -21.80 -26.64
CA ASN A 705 -14.43 -20.59 -27.42
C ASN A 705 -15.18 -19.44 -26.75
N VAL A 706 -14.49 -18.61 -25.98
CA VAL A 706 -15.04 -17.31 -25.55
C VAL A 706 -14.70 -16.29 -26.64
N SER A 707 -15.57 -16.20 -27.65
CA SER A 707 -15.67 -15.02 -28.51
C SER A 707 -16.88 -14.22 -28.03
N THR A 708 -16.63 -13.00 -27.56
CA THR A 708 -17.66 -12.03 -27.21
C THR A 708 -18.49 -11.72 -28.46
N VAL A 709 -19.74 -12.16 -28.51
CA VAL A 709 -20.73 -11.66 -29.48
C VAL A 709 -21.89 -11.07 -28.69
N LEU A 710 -22.02 -9.74 -28.80
CA LEU A 710 -23.20 -8.99 -28.40
C LEU A 710 -24.41 -9.53 -29.18
N ALA A 711 -25.30 -10.24 -28.51
CA ALA A 711 -26.60 -10.61 -29.08
C ALA A 711 -27.56 -9.42 -28.91
N GLN A 712 -27.68 -8.59 -29.94
CA GLN A 712 -28.76 -7.63 -30.08
C GLN A 712 -29.96 -8.34 -30.71
N THR A 713 -31.02 -8.58 -29.94
CA THR A 713 -32.28 -9.09 -30.48
C THR A 713 -32.99 -7.96 -31.22
N ARG A 714 -33.04 -8.03 -32.56
CA ARG A 714 -33.95 -7.21 -33.38
C ARG A 714 -34.84 -8.08 -34.25
N THR A 715 -36.08 -7.64 -34.30
CA THR A 715 -37.29 -8.24 -34.83
C THR A 715 -37.24 -8.46 -36.35
N LEU A 716 -37.92 -9.52 -36.79
CA LEU A 716 -38.07 -10.01 -38.17
C LEU A 716 -38.70 -9.00 -39.15
N ALA A 717 -38.13 -8.88 -40.37
CA ALA A 717 -38.87 -8.74 -41.65
C ALA A 717 -37.98 -8.90 -42.91
N SER A 718 -38.23 -10.00 -43.64
CA SER A 718 -38.21 -10.29 -45.12
C SER A 718 -37.24 -9.63 -46.14
N ASP A 719 -36.47 -10.52 -46.80
CA ASP A 719 -36.29 -10.79 -48.27
C ASP A 719 -35.91 -9.71 -49.31
N HIS A 720 -34.73 -9.84 -49.96
CA HIS A 720 -34.53 -10.45 -51.32
C HIS A 720 -33.16 -10.12 -52.01
N SER A 721 -32.56 -11.17 -52.61
CA SER A 721 -31.71 -11.25 -53.85
C SER A 721 -30.18 -10.98 -53.84
N ALA A 722 -29.44 -11.81 -54.61
CA ALA A 722 -27.96 -12.00 -54.73
C ALA A 722 -27.46 -11.75 -56.19
N PRO A 723 -26.24 -12.13 -56.72
CA PRO A 723 -24.87 -12.40 -56.17
C PRO A 723 -23.60 -11.95 -57.02
N ALA A 724 -22.38 -12.01 -56.40
CA ALA A 724 -21.01 -12.46 -56.88
C ALA A 724 -20.09 -11.63 -57.87
N PRO A 725 -18.77 -11.97 -58.13
CA PRO A 725 -17.60 -12.29 -57.25
C PRO A 725 -16.18 -11.77 -57.76
N GLY A 726 -15.06 -12.04 -57.06
CA GLY A 726 -13.67 -11.93 -57.60
C GLY A 726 -12.49 -12.18 -56.62
N GLN A 727 -11.52 -13.04 -57.01
CA GLN A 727 -10.43 -13.69 -56.22
C GLN A 727 -9.04 -13.00 -56.28
N GLY A 728 -8.11 -13.40 -55.39
CA GLY A 728 -6.67 -13.51 -55.74
C GLY A 728 -5.66 -13.38 -54.58
N ASN A 729 -5.13 -14.50 -54.07
CA ASN A 729 -4.08 -14.56 -53.04
C ASN A 729 -2.97 -15.53 -53.49
N VAL A 730 -1.72 -15.08 -53.67
CA VAL A 730 -0.50 -15.92 -53.77
C VAL A 730 0.73 -15.14 -53.27
N ARG A 731 1.48 -15.67 -52.30
CA ARG A 731 2.86 -15.26 -51.95
C ARG A 731 3.80 -16.48 -51.93
N LYS A 732 5.01 -16.30 -52.47
CA LYS A 732 6.16 -17.22 -52.47
C LYS A 732 6.96 -17.12 -51.16
N PRO A 733 7.76 -18.15 -50.77
CA PRO A 733 8.62 -18.12 -49.59
C PRO A 733 10.02 -17.54 -49.90
N LEU A 734 10.63 -16.86 -48.93
CA LEU A 734 12.04 -16.46 -48.92
C LEU A 734 12.79 -17.26 -47.85
N GLU A 735 13.93 -17.79 -48.26
CA GLU A 735 14.91 -18.53 -47.47
C GLU A 735 15.80 -17.59 -46.62
N GLY A 736 16.29 -18.11 -45.50
CA GLY A 736 17.64 -17.82 -44.99
C GLY A 736 17.79 -16.74 -43.92
N THR A 737 17.75 -17.13 -42.63
CA THR A 737 18.61 -16.53 -41.60
C THR A 737 18.85 -17.52 -40.46
N SER A 738 20.11 -17.74 -40.13
CA SER A 738 20.61 -18.53 -38.99
C SER A 738 20.23 -17.87 -37.65
N LEU A 739 19.63 -18.66 -36.76
CA LEU A 739 19.24 -18.24 -35.40
C LEU A 739 20.27 -18.75 -34.39
N GLU A 740 20.93 -17.83 -33.68
CA GLU A 740 21.67 -18.11 -32.45
C GLU A 740 20.68 -18.16 -31.27
N PHE A 741 20.77 -19.21 -30.44
CA PHE A 741 19.94 -19.38 -29.25
C PHE A 741 20.77 -19.05 -27.99
N GLU A 742 20.29 -18.11 -27.18
CA GLU A 742 20.90 -17.76 -25.89
C GLU A 742 20.26 -18.60 -24.78
N ILE A 743 21.05 -19.47 -24.13
CA ILE A 743 20.62 -20.30 -22.99
C ILE A 743 21.39 -19.82 -21.75
N GLN A 744 20.68 -19.36 -20.73
CA GLN A 744 21.27 -18.95 -19.46
C GLN A 744 21.19 -20.08 -18.44
N VAL A 745 22.33 -20.40 -17.83
CA VAL A 745 22.52 -21.52 -16.89
C VAL A 745 22.80 -20.97 -15.51
N GLY A 746 22.05 -21.42 -14.51
CA GLY A 746 22.37 -21.19 -13.10
C GLY A 746 23.42 -22.20 -12.63
N LEU A 747 24.56 -21.73 -12.12
CA LEU A 747 25.57 -22.52 -11.43
C LEU A 747 25.32 -22.53 -9.92
#